data_AF-A0A7V4GDW7-F1
#
_entry.id   AF-A0A7V4GDW7-F1
#
_cell.length_a   1.000
_cell.length_b   1.000
_cell.length_c   1.000
_cell.angle_alpha   90.00
_cell.angle_beta   90.00
_cell.angle_gamma   90.00
#
_symmetry.space_group_name_H-M   'P 1'
#
loop_
_entity.id
_entity.type
_entity.pdbx_description
1 polymer ?
#
loop_
_entity_poly.entity_id
_entity_poly.type
_entity_poly.pdbx_seq_one_letter_code
_entity_poly.pdbx_strand_id
1 'polypeptide(L)'
;MMRRHLSVALLLACCACAAGPGDPQEKCRAVREKVHDCLVDYCATSGDDVCRSVSTSERSLFADDAAAACAELDGRAVDDLLASDCSLVVETMRESLSGKADAPCPPYLPWCSATRGEGDGYEVRVISYDWTRATLEIVLRDLRLEGVVQGGVEYERLSIPGEGTTTTVGAPAVPVVNLLVGAPPDASAAVVTGLRTLETQSFEELLVWPYQRPARETDAAPEFARDAASYARTDPWPGGAPRVDPMAVWRNYKAVRVQLQPVRYFPAQRRLEVARRLEVEIEFRLDGSNRDVIAEGEASFAAAYDEALVNYEALRELAGPAARDGDHVRYLAIVADPLAEAVEPLLRLKEEQQLRTKRTLLGEILPERSGDPNADAQKIKDHIRAVYEAEGIEYVLLVGDVEELPMYRESVPDSWEPVVGDFWYACLAGDDLLPEVAIGRLVGKTPEEIAAQVAKITAYETGDRFAAWRQKVLLVAHRQDAPKKYTQCAESIRTAAYAAPASFVTLYGHQNHTNRELLDRIDQGVGIVNYRGHGSETAWTEWNDEDFVFGSLPSANGSLTPVVFSIACLTGRLEIEGQTLAEAMVQRPEGGAVAFLGATAPSWTLPNHDYDRHLFRAILDRGIRPIGKLSNAAAVELLTQWGFDRNAAENVKMYFWLGDPSLAVDVGLPPREPVPIGWCNTQHPQALVDRADVPAVDVFGQVWVEGLTEPPGQGPFLYVQVGYGPAGTVPVPVAGSATPAAPWVWTGAHFNLDAGNNDEYAARIRVHEPGEYSYAFRVSGDGGRTFTYCDIDGSDNGFSPDRLGRATIDPRPTLPVTNAALSWPATAATTAGAATGDLRATLALDPAAFDERLVPFVRAQIGHGPEGTLPSESADWVWSEARYQKESDGLLTYTGKLTPVDPGIRLFTFRFSQDDGATWIYADRDGSANGLALDQLGRLTVNPAP
;
A
#
# COMPACT_ATOMS: atom_id res chain seq x y z
N MET A 1 11.06 6.00 12.90
CA MET A 1 12.50 5.96 12.55
C MET A 1 12.89 4.67 11.84
N MET A 2 12.82 4.68 10.51
CA MET A 2 13.54 3.72 9.68
C MET A 2 15.04 3.80 9.99
N ARG A 3 15.72 2.65 10.11
CA ARG A 3 17.16 2.64 10.30
C ARG A 3 17.82 3.33 9.12
N ARG A 4 18.55 4.37 9.50
CA ARG A 4 19.39 5.20 8.67
C ARG A 4 20.51 4.35 8.09
N HIS A 5 20.44 4.12 6.79
CA HIS A 5 21.54 3.52 6.04
C HIS A 5 22.43 4.66 5.53
N LEU A 6 23.31 5.13 6.41
CA LEU A 6 24.55 5.68 5.93
C LEU A 6 25.34 4.49 5.37
N SER A 7 25.12 4.20 4.09
CA SER A 7 25.89 3.18 3.41
C SER A 7 27.36 3.51 3.62
N VAL A 8 28.20 2.53 3.90
CA VAL A 8 29.67 2.68 3.75
C VAL A 8 29.99 3.23 2.34
N ALA A 9 29.06 3.09 1.37
CA ALA A 9 29.04 3.80 0.09
C ALA A 9 29.01 5.35 0.19
N LEU A 10 28.30 6.00 1.12
CA LEU A 10 28.35 7.46 1.31
C LEU A 10 29.75 7.95 1.75
N LEU A 11 30.48 7.11 2.50
CA LEU A 11 31.88 7.34 2.85
C LEU A 11 32.86 6.94 1.73
N LEU A 12 32.47 6.04 0.84
CA LEU A 12 33.30 5.52 -0.27
C LEU A 12 33.06 6.22 -1.62
N ALA A 13 31.92 6.90 -1.84
CA ALA A 13 31.46 7.48 -3.12
C ALA A 13 32.07 8.86 -3.44
N CYS A 14 33.10 9.28 -2.72
CA CYS A 14 33.77 10.57 -2.96
C CYS A 14 34.72 10.44 -4.18
N CYS A 15 34.15 10.37 -5.39
CA CYS A 15 34.90 10.25 -6.65
C CYS A 15 34.17 10.86 -7.86
N ALA A 16 33.58 12.04 -7.73
CA ALA A 16 33.04 12.77 -8.89
C ALA A 16 33.18 14.32 -8.82
N CYS A 17 34.12 14.86 -8.05
CA CYS A 17 34.42 16.29 -8.11
C CYS A 17 35.32 16.62 -9.32
N ALA A 18 34.88 17.58 -10.13
CA ALA A 18 35.45 17.94 -11.43
C ALA A 18 36.96 18.27 -11.41
N ALA A 19 37.62 17.90 -12.50
CA ALA A 19 39.04 18.10 -12.76
C ALA A 19 39.46 19.58 -12.70
N GLY A 20 40.29 19.93 -11.71
CA GLY A 20 41.06 21.18 -11.63
C GLY A 20 42.42 20.93 -10.96
N PRO A 21 43.49 21.66 -11.33
CA PRO A 21 44.85 21.31 -10.89
C PRO A 21 45.15 21.86 -9.50
N GLY A 22 45.22 20.97 -8.49
CA GLY A 22 45.85 21.27 -7.20
C GLY A 22 45.33 20.48 -6.00
N ASP A 23 45.68 19.19 -5.89
CA ASP A 23 45.69 18.38 -4.64
C ASP A 23 44.48 18.42 -3.65
N PRO A 24 43.20 18.37 -4.06
CA PRO A 24 42.11 17.96 -3.18
C PRO A 24 41.95 16.44 -3.07
N GLN A 25 42.52 15.66 -4.00
CA GLN A 25 42.32 14.20 -4.05
C GLN A 25 43.07 13.43 -2.94
N GLU A 26 44.22 13.90 -2.46
CA GLU A 26 45.01 13.22 -1.44
C GLU A 26 44.44 13.45 -0.02
N LYS A 27 44.00 14.68 0.28
CA LYS A 27 43.37 15.00 1.56
C LYS A 27 41.99 14.36 1.75
N CYS A 28 41.15 14.33 0.72
CA CYS A 28 39.87 13.61 0.79
C CYS A 28 40.06 12.09 0.99
N ARG A 29 41.12 11.52 0.42
CA ARG A 29 41.48 10.10 0.66
C ARG A 29 41.89 9.86 2.12
N ALA A 30 42.70 10.74 2.69
CA ALA A 30 43.12 10.64 4.09
C ALA A 30 41.95 10.77 5.07
N VAL A 31 40.96 11.63 4.77
CA VAL A 31 39.73 11.77 5.56
C VAL A 31 38.93 10.48 5.56
N ARG A 32 38.79 9.85 4.40
CA ARG A 32 38.07 8.58 4.23
C ARG A 32 38.70 7.45 5.04
N GLU A 33 40.01 7.29 4.94
CA GLU A 33 40.75 6.25 5.66
C GLU A 33 40.58 6.42 7.17
N LYS A 34 40.67 7.66 7.67
CA LYS A 34 40.45 7.95 9.08
C LYS A 34 39.06 7.58 9.58
N VAL A 35 38.00 7.99 8.87
CA VAL A 35 36.62 7.68 9.29
C VAL A 35 36.35 6.18 9.24
N HIS A 36 36.86 5.50 8.21
CA HIS A 36 36.79 4.04 8.11
C HIS A 36 37.45 3.36 9.30
N ASP A 37 38.70 3.72 9.61
CA ASP A 37 39.45 3.14 10.72
C ASP A 37 38.76 3.39 12.07
N CYS A 38 38.26 4.61 12.29
CA CYS A 38 37.50 4.94 13.51
C CYS A 38 36.26 4.06 13.70
N LEU A 39 35.53 3.76 12.62
CA LEU A 39 34.34 2.92 12.68
C LEU A 39 34.68 1.44 12.83
N VAL A 40 35.71 0.96 12.13
CA VAL A 40 36.20 -0.43 12.26
C VAL A 40 36.66 -0.70 13.69
N ASP A 41 37.48 0.18 14.27
CA ASP A 41 37.98 0.03 15.64
C ASP A 41 36.85 0.11 16.67
N TYR A 42 35.91 1.03 16.47
CA TYR A 42 34.73 1.15 17.33
C TYR A 42 33.86 -0.12 17.27
N CYS A 43 33.62 -0.64 16.08
CA CYS A 43 32.77 -1.81 15.86
C CYS A 43 33.43 -3.16 16.14
N ALA A 44 34.74 -3.19 16.34
CA ALA A 44 35.42 -4.34 16.92
C ALA A 44 35.02 -4.58 18.39
N THR A 45 34.49 -3.57 19.09
CA THR A 45 34.17 -3.63 20.53
C THR A 45 32.73 -3.24 20.88
N SER A 46 31.92 -2.77 19.92
CA SER A 46 30.55 -2.30 20.12
C SER A 46 29.55 -2.96 19.16
N GLY A 47 28.32 -3.19 19.62
CA GLY A 47 27.21 -3.80 18.86
C GLY A 47 26.00 -2.87 18.69
N ASP A 48 26.19 -1.57 18.87
CA ASP A 48 25.11 -0.58 18.78
C ASP A 48 24.64 -0.35 17.34
N ASP A 49 23.66 0.56 17.16
CA ASP A 49 23.07 0.83 15.85
C ASP A 49 24.08 1.39 14.83
N VAL A 50 25.13 2.07 15.28
CA VAL A 50 26.25 2.52 14.43
C VAL A 50 26.92 1.30 13.81
N CYS A 51 27.29 0.32 14.61
CA CYS A 51 27.96 -0.87 14.11
C CYS A 51 27.05 -1.78 13.31
N ARG A 52 25.76 -1.85 13.65
CA ARG A 52 24.78 -2.55 12.82
C ARG A 52 24.67 -1.91 11.44
N SER A 53 24.60 -0.59 11.33
CA SER A 53 24.57 0.13 10.04
C SER A 53 25.84 -0.07 9.18
N VAL A 54 27.00 -0.20 9.84
CA VAL A 54 28.30 -0.43 9.18
C VAL A 54 28.46 -1.91 8.77
N SER A 55 27.89 -2.83 9.54
CA SER A 55 28.04 -4.28 9.37
C SER A 55 27.05 -4.93 8.39
N THR A 56 25.98 -4.24 8.01
CA THR A 56 25.00 -4.77 7.05
C THR A 56 25.58 -4.79 5.65
N SER A 57 25.61 -5.96 5.01
CA SER A 57 25.98 -6.18 3.60
C SER A 57 24.97 -5.59 2.61
N GLU A 58 23.94 -4.90 3.08
CA GLU A 58 22.93 -4.22 2.26
C GLU A 58 23.34 -2.76 1.98
N ARG A 59 23.35 -2.36 0.71
CA ARG A 59 23.69 -1.00 0.24
C ARG A 59 22.56 -0.44 -0.61
N SER A 60 22.24 0.85 -0.49
CA SER A 60 21.30 1.52 -1.39
C SER A 60 22.01 2.01 -2.66
N LEU A 61 21.44 1.81 -3.85
CA LEU A 61 21.96 2.32 -5.13
C LEU A 61 21.78 3.82 -5.29
N PHE A 62 20.81 4.41 -4.60
CA PHE A 62 20.50 5.82 -4.73
C PHE A 62 21.24 6.69 -3.74
N ALA A 63 22.22 6.09 -3.05
CA ALA A 63 23.18 6.80 -2.21
C ALA A 63 24.04 7.81 -2.99
N ASP A 64 23.94 7.89 -4.33
CA ASP A 64 24.70 8.82 -5.19
C ASP A 64 24.35 10.31 -5.00
N ASP A 65 23.32 10.66 -4.21
CA ASP A 65 23.21 12.02 -3.64
C ASP A 65 24.42 12.35 -2.70
N ALA A 66 25.30 11.38 -2.42
CA ALA A 66 26.64 11.57 -1.84
C ALA A 66 27.56 12.49 -2.66
N ALA A 67 27.39 12.55 -3.99
CA ALA A 67 28.23 13.41 -4.83
C ALA A 67 27.94 14.90 -4.59
N ALA A 68 26.68 15.25 -4.31
CA ALA A 68 26.30 16.59 -3.87
C ALA A 68 26.83 16.90 -2.46
N ALA A 69 26.79 15.91 -1.56
CA ALA A 69 27.36 15.99 -0.20
C ALA A 69 28.89 16.23 -0.16
N CYS A 70 29.67 15.65 -1.09
CA CYS A 70 31.12 15.91 -1.19
C CYS A 70 31.45 17.28 -1.83
N ALA A 71 30.57 17.81 -2.70
CA ALA A 71 30.76 19.13 -3.32
C ALA A 71 30.65 20.29 -2.30
N GLU A 72 30.04 20.04 -1.14
CA GLU A 72 29.90 21.00 -0.03
C GLU A 72 31.05 20.95 0.98
N LEU A 73 32.01 20.02 0.87
CA LEU A 73 33.18 19.97 1.74
C LEU A 73 34.20 21.03 1.31
N ASP A 74 34.29 22.11 2.07
CA ASP A 74 35.37 23.08 1.89
C ASP A 74 36.72 22.57 2.45
N GLY A 75 37.82 23.21 2.07
CA GLY A 75 39.16 22.78 2.50
C GLY A 75 39.39 22.83 4.02
N ARG A 76 38.55 23.55 4.77
CA ARG A 76 38.63 23.67 6.23
C ARG A 76 37.91 22.49 6.89
N ALA A 77 36.76 22.08 6.38
CA ALA A 77 36.04 20.88 6.79
C ALA A 77 36.92 19.62 6.69
N VAL A 78 37.70 19.52 5.61
CA VAL A 78 38.66 18.42 5.38
C VAL A 78 39.77 18.41 6.45
N ASP A 79 40.37 19.57 6.73
CA ASP A 79 41.44 19.68 7.73
C ASP A 79 40.92 19.44 9.16
N ASP A 80 39.69 19.86 9.48
CA ASP A 80 39.04 19.63 10.77
C ASP A 80 38.69 18.15 10.99
N LEU A 81 38.24 17.43 9.94
CA LEU A 81 37.99 15.98 10.04
C LEU A 81 39.29 15.18 10.20
N LEU A 82 40.38 15.61 9.57
CA LEU A 82 41.70 15.01 9.80
C LEU A 82 42.23 15.27 11.21
N ALA A 83 41.73 16.30 11.90
CA ALA A 83 42.09 16.63 13.28
C ALA A 83 41.15 16.04 14.37
N SER A 84 39.94 15.57 14.03
CA SER A 84 38.95 15.03 15.00
C SER A 84 39.36 13.72 15.69
N ASP A 85 38.78 13.39 16.85
CA ASP A 85 38.97 12.06 17.45
C ASP A 85 37.91 11.05 16.97
N CYS A 86 38.23 9.75 17.06
CA CYS A 86 37.30 8.70 16.61
C CYS A 86 36.02 8.62 17.44
N SER A 87 36.06 8.98 18.73
CA SER A 87 34.88 9.05 19.58
C SER A 87 33.86 10.05 19.04
N LEU A 88 34.31 11.23 18.61
CA LEU A 88 33.49 12.29 18.05
C LEU A 88 32.92 11.89 16.68
N VAL A 89 33.70 11.20 15.85
CA VAL A 89 33.22 10.63 14.57
C VAL A 89 32.08 9.65 14.81
N VAL A 90 32.27 8.72 15.76
CA VAL A 90 31.26 7.71 16.12
C VAL A 90 30.05 8.34 16.79
N GLU A 91 30.24 9.29 17.70
CA GLU A 91 29.16 10.00 18.40
C GLU A 91 28.33 10.82 17.43
N THR A 92 28.97 11.54 16.51
CA THR A 92 28.26 12.26 15.44
C THR A 92 27.49 11.29 14.57
N MET A 93 28.07 10.15 14.16
CA MET A 93 27.31 9.13 13.45
C MET A 93 26.16 8.55 14.29
N ARG A 94 26.32 8.39 15.60
CA ARG A 94 25.25 7.93 16.49
C ARG A 94 24.11 8.94 16.57
N GLU A 95 24.40 10.23 16.64
CA GLU A 95 23.43 11.33 16.58
C GLU A 95 22.76 11.39 15.19
N SER A 96 23.56 11.29 14.13
CA SER A 96 23.14 11.12 12.73
C SER A 96 22.51 9.78 12.43
N LEU A 97 22.46 8.79 13.36
CA LEU A 97 21.70 7.53 13.26
C LEU A 97 20.49 7.42 14.21
N SER A 98 20.32 8.34 15.16
CA SER A 98 19.29 8.28 16.22
C SER A 98 18.12 9.29 16.13
N GLY A 99 17.98 10.03 15.03
CA GLY A 99 17.09 11.20 14.91
C GLY A 99 17.78 12.53 15.22
N LYS A 100 18.63 12.50 16.24
CA LYS A 100 18.98 13.61 17.15
C LYS A 100 19.97 14.67 16.64
N ALA A 101 20.08 14.89 15.33
CA ALA A 101 20.92 15.96 14.79
C ALA A 101 20.25 17.34 14.94
N ASP A 102 19.90 17.73 16.17
CA ASP A 102 19.29 19.04 16.48
C ASP A 102 20.35 20.05 16.98
N ALA A 103 21.59 19.61 17.18
CA ALA A 103 22.74 20.50 17.10
C ALA A 103 23.00 20.83 15.62
N PRO A 104 23.36 22.08 15.25
CA PRO A 104 23.79 22.37 13.89
C PRO A 104 24.87 21.36 13.51
N CYS A 105 24.65 20.65 12.40
CA CYS A 105 25.63 19.70 11.87
C CYS A 105 26.99 20.36 11.94
N PRO A 106 28.00 19.72 12.57
CA PRO A 106 29.30 20.35 12.69
C PRO A 106 29.74 20.82 11.31
N PRO A 107 30.30 22.04 11.16
CA PRO A 107 30.57 22.61 9.85
C PRO A 107 31.47 21.74 8.95
N TYR A 108 32.13 20.74 9.55
CA TYR A 108 32.97 19.75 8.89
C TYR A 108 32.23 18.47 8.42
N LEU A 109 30.92 18.28 8.68
CA LEU A 109 30.08 17.16 8.23
C LEU A 109 28.77 17.66 7.59
N PRO A 110 28.83 18.33 6.43
CA PRO A 110 27.69 19.03 5.82
C PRO A 110 26.53 18.10 5.40
N TRP A 111 26.82 16.82 5.16
CA TRP A 111 25.86 15.82 4.68
C TRP A 111 25.04 15.12 5.77
N CYS A 112 25.28 15.45 7.04
CA CYS A 112 24.51 14.90 8.16
C CYS A 112 23.01 15.29 8.09
N SER A 113 22.69 16.46 7.51
CA SER A 113 21.32 16.95 7.28
C SER A 113 20.55 16.17 6.20
N ALA A 114 21.24 15.61 5.19
CA ALA A 114 20.63 14.91 4.06
C ALA A 114 20.14 13.48 4.38
N THR A 115 20.39 12.99 5.60
CA THR A 115 19.97 11.65 6.05
C THR A 115 18.56 11.63 6.67
N ARG A 116 17.87 12.79 6.66
CA ARG A 116 16.52 12.98 7.22
C ARG A 116 15.47 12.87 6.10
N GLY A 117 14.90 11.67 5.88
CA GLY A 117 13.72 11.50 5.02
C GLY A 117 13.49 10.07 4.50
N GLU A 118 12.51 9.40 5.13
CA GLU A 118 11.53 8.43 4.62
C GLU A 118 11.96 7.14 3.88
N GLY A 119 11.44 6.02 4.40
CA GLY A 119 11.78 4.65 4.02
C GLY A 119 10.62 3.84 3.47
N ASP A 120 9.86 4.39 2.55
CA ASP A 120 9.12 3.56 1.61
C ASP A 120 9.99 3.38 0.38
N GLY A 121 10.10 2.16 -0.14
CA GLY A 121 10.94 1.90 -1.30
C GLY A 121 10.63 2.84 -2.46
N TYR A 122 9.38 3.30 -2.55
CA TYR A 122 8.87 4.29 -3.49
C TYR A 122 7.72 5.09 -2.87
N GLU A 123 7.40 6.22 -3.49
CA GLU A 123 6.22 7.05 -3.23
C GLU A 123 5.30 7.01 -4.45
N VAL A 124 3.98 6.97 -4.25
CA VAL A 124 2.98 7.12 -5.31
C VAL A 124 2.28 8.47 -5.18
N ARG A 125 2.19 9.21 -6.29
CA ARG A 125 1.48 10.48 -6.38
C ARG A 125 0.35 10.35 -7.38
N VAL A 126 -0.88 10.58 -6.91
CA VAL A 126 -2.04 10.71 -7.80
C VAL A 126 -1.97 12.06 -8.51
N ILE A 127 -1.66 12.06 -9.80
CA ILE A 127 -1.62 13.26 -10.63
C ILE A 127 -3.05 13.67 -10.98
N SER A 128 -3.81 12.76 -11.59
CA SER A 128 -5.23 12.94 -11.91
C SER A 128 -6.01 11.64 -11.72
N TYR A 129 -7.30 11.75 -11.45
CA TYR A 129 -8.21 10.62 -11.29
C TYR A 129 -9.63 11.06 -11.61
N ASP A 130 -10.31 10.34 -12.50
CA ASP A 130 -11.71 10.53 -12.87
C ASP A 130 -12.38 9.18 -13.19
N TRP A 131 -13.62 9.23 -13.70
CA TRP A 131 -14.42 8.05 -14.05
C TRP A 131 -13.82 7.15 -15.12
N THR A 132 -12.90 7.65 -15.92
CA THR A 132 -12.36 6.95 -17.10
C THR A 132 -10.85 6.80 -17.05
N ARG A 133 -10.15 7.55 -16.18
CA ARG A 133 -8.69 7.55 -16.17
C ARG A 133 -8.10 7.80 -14.78
N ALA A 134 -6.96 7.16 -14.53
CA ALA A 134 -6.03 7.49 -13.45
C ALA A 134 -4.64 7.77 -14.03
N THR A 135 -3.99 8.84 -13.58
CA THR A 135 -2.58 9.11 -13.86
C THR A 135 -1.81 9.13 -12.55
N LEU A 136 -0.83 8.25 -12.42
CA LEU A 136 -0.02 8.09 -11.22
C LEU A 136 1.46 8.33 -11.55
N GLU A 137 2.15 9.08 -10.71
CA GLU A 137 3.62 9.17 -10.72
C GLU A 137 4.17 8.30 -9.59
N ILE A 138 5.11 7.43 -9.92
CA ILE A 138 5.84 6.60 -8.97
C ILE A 138 7.26 7.16 -8.88
N VAL A 139 7.67 7.55 -7.67
CA VAL A 139 9.00 8.07 -7.35
C VAL A 139 9.73 7.02 -6.54
N LEU A 140 10.66 6.31 -7.16
CA LEU A 140 11.45 5.29 -6.49
C LEU A 140 12.47 5.98 -5.57
N ARG A 141 12.41 5.73 -4.27
CA ARG A 141 13.25 6.37 -3.25
C ARG A 141 14.45 5.51 -2.88
N ASP A 142 14.26 4.20 -2.76
CA ASP A 142 15.27 3.23 -2.33
C ASP A 142 15.30 1.97 -3.20
N LEU A 143 16.50 1.48 -3.52
CA LEU A 143 16.76 0.20 -4.18
C LEU A 143 18.01 -0.39 -3.56
N ARG A 144 17.86 -1.53 -2.88
CA ARG A 144 18.90 -2.15 -2.05
C ARG A 144 19.59 -3.30 -2.77
N LEU A 145 20.87 -3.49 -2.44
CA LEU A 145 21.72 -4.59 -2.88
C LEU A 145 22.25 -5.31 -1.67
N GLU A 146 21.99 -6.61 -1.60
CA GLU A 146 22.67 -7.51 -0.68
C GLU A 146 23.67 -8.38 -1.46
N GLY A 147 24.95 -8.29 -1.11
CA GLY A 147 25.98 -9.19 -1.66
C GLY A 147 25.80 -10.62 -1.14
N VAL A 148 25.66 -11.59 -2.04
CA VAL A 148 25.46 -13.01 -1.72
C VAL A 148 26.46 -13.88 -2.47
N VAL A 149 27.23 -14.69 -1.74
CA VAL A 149 28.19 -15.63 -2.34
C VAL A 149 27.57 -17.02 -2.43
N GLN A 150 27.50 -17.58 -3.64
CA GLN A 150 27.05 -18.94 -3.90
C GLN A 150 28.02 -19.66 -4.85
N GLY A 151 28.52 -20.82 -4.42
CA GLY A 151 29.47 -21.61 -5.23
C GLY A 151 30.75 -20.86 -5.60
N GLY A 152 31.19 -19.91 -4.75
CA GLY A 152 32.37 -19.07 -5.00
C GLY A 152 32.14 -17.91 -5.98
N VAL A 153 30.89 -17.67 -6.40
CA VAL A 153 30.50 -16.51 -7.22
C VAL A 153 29.71 -15.53 -6.36
N GLU A 154 30.08 -14.25 -6.41
CA GLU A 154 29.36 -13.16 -5.76
C GLU A 154 28.24 -12.65 -6.68
N TYR A 155 27.05 -12.52 -6.11
CA TYR A 155 25.85 -12.01 -6.74
C TYR A 155 25.30 -10.83 -5.94
N GLU A 156 24.47 -10.02 -6.58
CA GLU A 156 23.77 -8.91 -5.98
C GLU A 156 22.27 -9.20 -5.91
N ARG A 157 21.72 -9.34 -4.71
CA ARG A 157 20.27 -9.47 -4.52
C ARG A 157 19.66 -8.08 -4.45
N LEU A 158 18.81 -7.77 -5.42
CA LEU A 158 18.09 -6.51 -5.51
C LEU A 158 16.80 -6.57 -4.69
N SER A 159 16.46 -5.50 -3.97
CA SER A 159 15.15 -5.35 -3.31
C SER A 159 14.68 -3.89 -3.27
N ILE A 160 13.39 -3.70 -3.51
CA ILE A 160 12.68 -2.46 -3.15
C ILE A 160 11.95 -2.79 -1.84
N PRO A 161 12.12 -2.01 -0.76
CA PRO A 161 11.40 -2.26 0.49
C PRO A 161 9.89 -2.38 0.27
N GLY A 162 9.29 -3.46 0.77
CA GLY A 162 7.84 -3.72 0.67
C GLY A 162 7.37 -4.34 -0.64
N GLU A 163 8.26 -4.66 -1.58
CA GLU A 163 7.88 -5.10 -2.92
C GLU A 163 8.35 -6.51 -3.30
N GLY A 164 7.65 -7.08 -4.28
CA GLY A 164 7.96 -8.36 -4.89
C GLY A 164 9.08 -8.30 -5.94
N THR A 165 9.41 -9.46 -6.51
CA THR A 165 10.42 -9.62 -7.56
C THR A 165 9.87 -10.48 -8.68
N THR A 166 10.51 -10.47 -9.85
CA THR A 166 10.28 -11.49 -10.88
C THR A 166 10.51 -12.89 -10.33
N THR A 167 9.60 -13.82 -10.62
CA THR A 167 9.53 -15.15 -9.98
C THR A 167 9.93 -16.33 -10.91
N THR A 168 10.58 -16.05 -12.04
CA THR A 168 11.06 -17.12 -12.95
C THR A 168 12.31 -17.79 -12.37
N VAL A 169 12.18 -19.04 -11.93
CA VAL A 169 13.27 -19.80 -11.31
C VAL A 169 14.51 -19.83 -12.20
N GLY A 170 15.65 -19.45 -11.63
CA GLY A 170 16.95 -19.40 -12.30
C GLY A 170 17.21 -18.14 -13.13
N ALA A 171 16.22 -17.32 -13.45
CA ALA A 171 16.41 -16.02 -14.10
C ALA A 171 16.79 -14.94 -13.06
N PRO A 172 17.39 -13.80 -13.46
CA PRO A 172 17.69 -12.71 -12.53
C PRO A 172 16.44 -12.24 -11.77
N ALA A 173 16.53 -12.17 -10.43
CA ALA A 173 15.48 -11.66 -9.56
C ALA A 173 15.51 -10.12 -9.57
N VAL A 174 14.61 -9.51 -10.34
CA VAL A 174 14.50 -8.06 -10.49
C VAL A 174 13.24 -7.56 -9.77
N PRO A 175 13.35 -6.58 -8.87
CA PRO A 175 12.20 -5.99 -8.18
C PRO A 175 11.17 -5.40 -9.14
N VAL A 176 9.90 -5.56 -8.80
CA VAL A 176 8.75 -4.96 -9.48
C VAL A 176 7.99 -4.10 -8.49
N VAL A 177 7.12 -3.20 -8.97
CA VAL A 177 6.21 -2.42 -8.11
C VAL A 177 4.79 -2.86 -8.40
N ASN A 178 4.06 -3.33 -7.40
CA ASN A 178 2.66 -3.73 -7.54
C ASN A 178 1.75 -2.71 -6.85
N LEU A 179 0.89 -2.04 -7.60
CA LEU A 179 -0.05 -1.06 -7.06
C LEU A 179 -1.46 -1.65 -7.08
N LEU A 180 -2.20 -1.56 -5.98
CA LEU A 180 -3.64 -1.77 -6.01
C LEU A 180 -4.32 -0.41 -6.21
N VAL A 181 -4.97 -0.23 -7.35
CA VAL A 181 -5.60 1.02 -7.77
C VAL A 181 -7.10 0.87 -7.66
N GLY A 182 -7.72 1.71 -6.84
CA GLY A 182 -9.17 1.84 -6.77
C GLY A 182 -9.73 2.33 -8.10
N ALA A 183 -10.80 1.70 -8.55
CA ALA A 183 -11.46 1.97 -9.81
C ALA A 183 -12.89 2.49 -9.58
N PRO A 184 -13.44 3.26 -10.53
CA PRO A 184 -14.81 3.73 -10.43
C PRO A 184 -15.82 2.56 -10.33
N PRO A 185 -16.96 2.74 -9.65
CA PRO A 185 -17.93 1.65 -9.42
C PRO A 185 -18.43 0.95 -10.70
N ASP A 186 -18.53 1.67 -11.83
CA ASP A 186 -18.98 1.12 -13.12
C ASP A 186 -17.84 0.54 -13.98
N ALA A 187 -16.62 0.47 -13.47
CA ALA A 187 -15.48 -0.08 -14.19
C ALA A 187 -15.62 -1.61 -14.34
N SER A 188 -15.39 -2.11 -15.54
CA SER A 188 -15.40 -3.54 -15.87
C SER A 188 -14.01 -4.07 -16.21
N ALA A 189 -13.10 -3.19 -16.61
CA ALA A 189 -11.71 -3.49 -16.87
C ALA A 189 -10.84 -2.24 -16.73
N ALA A 190 -9.54 -2.43 -16.58
CA ALA A 190 -8.56 -1.35 -16.67
C ALA A 190 -7.46 -1.72 -17.68
N VAL A 191 -6.88 -0.70 -18.32
CA VAL A 191 -5.80 -0.87 -19.30
C VAL A 191 -4.77 0.21 -19.08
N VAL A 192 -3.49 -0.16 -19.05
CA VAL A 192 -2.41 0.84 -19.09
C VAL A 192 -2.27 1.37 -20.52
N THR A 193 -2.61 2.63 -20.73
CA THR A 193 -2.56 3.34 -22.03
C THR A 193 -1.27 4.11 -22.23
N GLY A 194 -0.60 4.49 -21.14
CA GLY A 194 0.65 5.24 -21.14
C GLY A 194 1.60 4.79 -20.05
N LEU A 195 2.89 4.70 -20.40
CA LEU A 195 3.97 4.53 -19.43
C LEU A 195 5.15 5.38 -19.89
N ARG A 196 5.51 6.38 -19.09
CA ARG A 196 6.55 7.36 -19.42
C ARG A 196 7.59 7.38 -18.32
N THR A 197 8.83 7.04 -18.66
CA THR A 197 9.95 7.23 -17.75
C THR A 197 10.35 8.70 -17.73
N LEU A 198 10.29 9.33 -16.56
CA LEU A 198 10.60 10.74 -16.36
C LEU A 198 12.09 10.93 -16.04
N GLU A 199 12.65 10.00 -15.29
CA GLU A 199 14.03 10.03 -14.83
C GLU A 199 14.60 8.60 -14.78
N THR A 200 15.82 8.42 -15.25
CA THR A 200 16.49 7.11 -15.30
C THR A 200 17.92 7.21 -14.80
N GLN A 201 18.35 6.17 -14.07
CA GLN A 201 19.73 5.96 -13.66
C GLN A 201 20.20 4.59 -14.17
N SER A 202 21.49 4.43 -14.42
CA SER A 202 22.08 3.17 -14.86
C SER A 202 23.25 2.76 -13.97
N PHE A 203 23.39 1.44 -13.76
CA PHE A 203 24.45 0.83 -12.99
C PHE A 203 25.07 -0.31 -13.80
N GLU A 204 26.38 -0.51 -13.68
CA GLU A 204 27.13 -1.51 -14.44
C GLU A 204 27.85 -2.49 -13.51
N GLU A 205 28.39 -3.57 -14.09
CA GLU A 205 29.15 -4.61 -13.39
C GLU A 205 28.37 -5.41 -12.33
N LEU A 206 27.04 -5.34 -12.34
CA LEU A 206 26.19 -6.04 -11.38
C LEU A 206 25.85 -7.44 -11.89
N LEU A 207 26.17 -8.48 -11.11
CA LEU A 207 25.69 -9.84 -11.35
C LEU A 207 24.47 -10.12 -10.45
N VAL A 208 23.28 -9.84 -10.96
CA VAL A 208 22.04 -9.97 -10.18
C VAL A 208 21.80 -11.43 -9.74
N TRP A 209 21.31 -11.63 -8.51
CA TRP A 209 20.97 -12.93 -7.93
C TRP A 209 19.85 -13.63 -8.71
N PRO A 210 19.95 -14.95 -9.01
CA PRO A 210 18.86 -15.67 -9.67
C PRO A 210 17.71 -15.94 -8.70
N TYR A 211 16.47 -15.77 -9.15
CA TYR A 211 15.29 -16.16 -8.38
C TYR A 211 15.35 -17.66 -8.09
N GLN A 212 15.26 -18.02 -6.81
CA GLN A 212 15.27 -19.42 -6.38
C GLN A 212 13.84 -19.86 -6.13
N ARG A 213 13.57 -21.15 -6.35
CA ARG A 213 12.29 -21.74 -5.94
C ARG A 213 12.15 -21.55 -4.41
N PRO A 214 11.06 -20.98 -3.90
CA PRO A 214 10.79 -20.99 -2.47
C PRO A 214 10.67 -22.43 -1.94
N ALA A 215 10.99 -22.66 -0.67
CA ALA A 215 10.73 -23.94 0.01
C ALA A 215 9.60 -23.75 1.03
N ARG A 216 8.74 -24.77 1.16
CA ARG A 216 7.86 -24.87 2.33
C ARG A 216 8.73 -25.13 3.54
N GLU A 217 8.29 -24.73 4.72
CA GLU A 217 9.09 -24.88 5.94
C GLU A 217 9.43 -26.35 6.27
N THR A 218 8.60 -27.28 5.80
CA THR A 218 8.78 -28.73 5.98
C THR A 218 9.72 -29.36 4.96
N ASP A 219 10.04 -28.65 3.87
CA ASP A 219 10.80 -29.20 2.74
C ASP A 219 12.31 -28.92 2.89
N ALA A 220 13.14 -29.81 2.32
CA ALA A 220 14.55 -29.52 2.16
C ALA A 220 14.76 -28.31 1.23
N ALA A 221 15.81 -27.51 1.48
CA ALA A 221 16.16 -26.39 0.62
C ALA A 221 16.41 -26.88 -0.83
N PRO A 222 15.81 -26.23 -1.85
CA PRO A 222 15.96 -26.67 -3.22
C PRO A 222 17.39 -26.45 -3.72
N GLU A 223 17.80 -27.24 -4.70
CA GLU A 223 19.08 -27.03 -5.37
C GLU A 223 19.15 -25.63 -6.00
N PHE A 224 20.33 -25.01 -5.91
CA PHE A 224 20.56 -23.69 -6.47
C PHE A 224 20.36 -23.71 -8.00
N ALA A 225 19.42 -22.89 -8.47
CA ALA A 225 19.07 -22.76 -9.88
C ALA A 225 19.66 -21.48 -10.48
N ARG A 226 20.35 -21.62 -11.62
CA ARG A 226 20.78 -20.50 -12.47
C ARG A 226 20.59 -20.88 -13.93
N ASP A 227 19.69 -20.18 -14.60
CA ASP A 227 19.39 -20.43 -16.01
C ASP A 227 20.41 -19.73 -16.92
N ALA A 228 21.26 -20.51 -17.57
CA ALA A 228 22.31 -19.98 -18.43
C ALA A 228 21.74 -19.16 -19.61
N ALA A 229 20.57 -19.52 -20.14
CA ALA A 229 19.95 -18.80 -21.24
C ALA A 229 19.50 -17.40 -20.82
N SER A 230 18.85 -17.28 -19.66
CA SER A 230 18.43 -15.99 -19.08
C SER A 230 19.62 -15.05 -18.85
N TYR A 231 20.75 -15.57 -18.35
CA TYR A 231 21.96 -14.77 -18.12
C TYR A 231 22.75 -14.43 -19.39
N ALA A 232 22.46 -15.08 -20.52
CA ALA A 232 23.07 -14.78 -21.81
C ALA A 232 22.26 -13.80 -22.67
N ARG A 233 21.09 -13.34 -22.19
CA ARG A 233 20.22 -12.40 -22.90
C ARG A 233 20.87 -11.03 -23.06
N THR A 234 20.74 -10.46 -24.26
CA THR A 234 21.17 -9.09 -24.58
C THR A 234 20.06 -8.04 -24.42
N ASP A 235 18.80 -8.48 -24.43
CA ASP A 235 17.61 -7.65 -24.24
C ASP A 235 17.28 -7.50 -22.74
N PRO A 236 16.58 -6.43 -22.33
CA PRO A 236 16.25 -6.20 -20.93
C PRO A 236 15.33 -7.28 -20.32
N TRP A 237 15.48 -7.47 -19.01
CA TRP A 237 14.67 -8.35 -18.16
C TRP A 237 14.23 -7.60 -16.87
N PRO A 238 12.97 -7.70 -16.46
CA PRO A 238 11.87 -8.25 -17.23
C PRO A 238 11.61 -7.41 -18.50
N GLY A 239 11.15 -8.09 -19.56
CA GLY A 239 10.68 -7.43 -20.78
C GLY A 239 9.16 -7.48 -20.84
N GLY A 240 8.53 -6.46 -21.44
CA GLY A 240 7.09 -6.42 -21.67
C GLY A 240 6.41 -5.10 -21.28
N ALA A 241 5.10 -5.05 -21.46
CA ALA A 241 4.24 -4.00 -20.93
C ALA A 241 3.92 -4.29 -19.44
N PRO A 242 3.49 -3.26 -18.67
CA PRO A 242 2.88 -3.48 -17.37
C PRO A 242 1.81 -4.57 -17.40
N ARG A 243 1.71 -5.33 -16.31
CA ARG A 243 0.63 -6.30 -16.16
C ARG A 243 -0.52 -5.66 -15.40
N VAL A 244 -1.75 -5.97 -15.80
CA VAL A 244 -2.98 -5.49 -15.19
C VAL A 244 -3.85 -6.70 -14.93
N ASP A 245 -4.33 -6.85 -13.70
CA ASP A 245 -5.26 -7.92 -13.35
C ASP A 245 -6.66 -7.69 -13.92
N PRO A 246 -7.51 -8.74 -13.96
CA PRO A 246 -8.95 -8.54 -14.06
C PRO A 246 -9.44 -7.56 -12.99
N MET A 247 -10.55 -6.87 -13.29
CA MET A 247 -11.17 -5.98 -12.31
C MET A 247 -11.66 -6.82 -11.11
N ALA A 248 -11.18 -6.48 -9.93
CA ALA A 248 -11.58 -7.08 -8.67
C ALA A 248 -12.69 -6.26 -8.02
N VAL A 249 -13.44 -6.90 -7.12
CA VAL A 249 -14.42 -6.24 -6.27
C VAL A 249 -13.95 -6.37 -4.83
N TRP A 250 -13.87 -5.26 -4.13
CA TRP A 250 -13.58 -5.25 -2.70
C TRP A 250 -14.66 -4.47 -1.96
N ARG A 251 -15.75 -5.18 -1.70
CA ARG A 251 -16.92 -4.67 -1.00
C ARG A 251 -17.46 -3.35 -1.55
N ASN A 252 -17.06 -2.20 -1.01
CA ASN A 252 -17.57 -0.88 -1.40
C ASN A 252 -16.96 -0.37 -2.72
N TYR A 253 -15.81 -0.91 -3.11
CA TYR A 253 -15.02 -0.40 -4.21
C TYR A 253 -14.65 -1.48 -5.21
N LYS A 254 -14.42 -1.08 -6.46
CA LYS A 254 -13.69 -1.91 -7.42
C LYS A 254 -12.21 -1.58 -7.32
N ALA A 255 -11.36 -2.55 -7.58
CA ALA A 255 -9.92 -2.36 -7.54
C ALA A 255 -9.25 -3.16 -8.66
N VAL A 256 -8.10 -2.69 -9.09
CA VAL A 256 -7.27 -3.40 -10.06
C VAL A 256 -5.82 -3.31 -9.65
N ARG A 257 -5.12 -4.46 -9.68
CA ARG A 257 -3.69 -4.49 -9.44
C ARG A 257 -2.94 -4.22 -10.73
N VAL A 258 -1.98 -3.31 -10.67
CA VAL A 258 -1.10 -2.92 -11.78
C VAL A 258 0.35 -3.18 -11.37
N GLN A 259 1.02 -4.08 -12.08
CA GLN A 259 2.44 -4.37 -11.88
C GLN A 259 3.30 -3.57 -12.87
N LEU A 260 4.16 -2.73 -12.32
CA LEU A 260 5.12 -1.88 -13.02
C LEU A 260 6.53 -2.43 -12.90
N GLN A 261 7.37 -2.11 -13.89
CA GLN A 261 8.75 -2.60 -13.99
C GLN A 261 9.71 -1.41 -14.00
N PRO A 262 9.94 -0.76 -12.84
CA PRO A 262 10.85 0.37 -12.75
C PRO A 262 12.31 -0.02 -12.96
N VAL A 263 12.66 -1.30 -12.73
CA VAL A 263 14.02 -1.81 -12.85
C VAL A 263 14.10 -2.77 -14.03
N ARG A 264 15.08 -2.56 -14.91
CA ARG A 264 15.38 -3.41 -16.07
C ARG A 264 16.85 -3.82 -16.04
N TYR A 265 17.10 -5.12 -16.10
CA TYR A 265 18.44 -5.68 -16.08
C TYR A 265 18.80 -6.26 -17.45
N PHE A 266 20.01 -5.99 -17.92
CA PHE A 266 20.60 -6.47 -19.18
C PHE A 266 21.66 -7.52 -18.83
N PRO A 267 21.31 -8.82 -18.81
CA PRO A 267 22.13 -9.82 -18.13
C PRO A 267 23.50 -10.07 -18.77
N ALA A 268 23.58 -10.10 -20.10
CA ALA A 268 24.84 -10.28 -20.81
C ALA A 268 25.80 -9.11 -20.59
N GLN A 269 25.25 -7.91 -20.41
CA GLN A 269 25.99 -6.66 -20.19
C GLN A 269 26.25 -6.37 -18.71
N ARG A 270 25.63 -7.12 -17.78
CA ARG A 270 25.68 -6.86 -16.32
C ARG A 270 25.30 -5.43 -15.97
N ARG A 271 24.29 -4.91 -16.66
CA ARG A 271 23.87 -3.51 -16.58
C ARG A 271 22.42 -3.41 -16.13
N LEU A 272 22.17 -2.55 -15.16
CA LEU A 272 20.85 -2.25 -14.60
C LEU A 272 20.43 -0.85 -15.07
N GLU A 273 19.19 -0.70 -15.52
CA GLU A 273 18.52 0.57 -15.76
C GLU A 273 17.39 0.70 -14.75
N VAL A 274 17.30 1.85 -14.08
CA VAL A 274 16.32 2.11 -13.04
C VAL A 274 15.59 3.41 -13.32
N ALA A 275 14.27 3.33 -13.49
CA ALA A 275 13.40 4.49 -13.55
C ALA A 275 13.22 5.07 -12.14
N ARG A 276 13.91 6.19 -11.85
CA ARG A 276 13.78 6.92 -10.57
C ARG A 276 12.41 7.57 -10.44
N ARG A 277 11.86 8.00 -11.57
CA ARG A 277 10.51 8.56 -11.68
C ARG A 277 9.86 8.00 -12.93
N LEU A 278 8.64 7.50 -12.78
CA LEU A 278 7.84 6.97 -13.88
C LEU A 278 6.39 7.41 -13.71
N GLU A 279 5.73 7.70 -14.82
CA GLU A 279 4.32 8.07 -14.88
C GLU A 279 3.57 6.97 -15.62
N VAL A 280 2.46 6.52 -15.04
CA VAL A 280 1.56 5.53 -15.64
C VAL A 280 0.18 6.15 -15.82
N GLU A 281 -0.41 5.91 -16.99
CA GLU A 281 -1.80 6.24 -17.30
C GLU A 281 -2.61 4.95 -17.42
N ILE A 282 -3.70 4.89 -16.66
CA ILE A 282 -4.63 3.75 -16.60
C ILE A 282 -5.98 4.25 -17.09
N GLU A 283 -6.52 3.62 -18.13
CA GLU A 283 -7.88 3.84 -18.62
C GLU A 283 -8.84 2.79 -18.04
N PHE A 284 -9.96 3.23 -17.48
CA PHE A 284 -11.05 2.39 -17.02
C PHE A 284 -12.10 2.22 -18.12
N ARG A 285 -12.40 0.97 -18.45
CA ARG A 285 -13.51 0.63 -19.35
C ARG A 285 -14.78 0.48 -18.54
N LEU A 286 -15.77 1.30 -18.84
CA LEU A 286 -17.04 1.32 -18.14
C LEU A 286 -18.05 0.42 -18.85
N ASP A 287 -18.81 -0.37 -18.09
CA ASP A 287 -19.96 -1.11 -18.61
C ASP A 287 -21.31 -0.51 -18.16
N GLY A 288 -21.26 0.56 -17.36
CA GLY A 288 -22.43 1.23 -16.80
C GLY A 288 -23.16 0.41 -15.75
N SER A 289 -22.53 -0.64 -15.22
CA SER A 289 -23.11 -1.51 -14.21
C SER A 289 -22.27 -1.49 -12.93
N ASN A 290 -22.86 -0.93 -11.87
CA ASN A 290 -22.31 -1.01 -10.53
C ASN A 290 -22.65 -2.36 -9.88
N ARG A 291 -22.36 -3.46 -10.57
CA ARG A 291 -22.63 -4.81 -10.07
C ARG A 291 -21.65 -5.17 -8.96
N ASP A 292 -22.16 -5.92 -8.00
CA ASP A 292 -21.41 -6.63 -6.96
C ASP A 292 -20.77 -5.78 -5.84
N VAL A 293 -20.79 -4.44 -5.93
CA VAL A 293 -20.41 -3.58 -4.79
C VAL A 293 -21.59 -3.38 -3.83
N ILE A 294 -21.27 -3.15 -2.55
CA ILE A 294 -22.25 -2.84 -1.50
C ILE A 294 -21.95 -1.46 -0.90
N ALA A 295 -22.96 -0.67 -0.54
CA ALA A 295 -22.75 0.69 -0.02
C ALA A 295 -22.47 0.71 1.50
N GLU A 296 -22.96 -0.29 2.22
CA GLU A 296 -22.91 -0.41 3.68
C GLU A 296 -21.52 -0.79 4.22
N GLY A 297 -21.20 -0.35 5.43
CA GLY A 297 -19.98 -0.72 6.15
C GLY A 297 -18.68 -0.07 5.67
N GLU A 298 -18.73 0.91 4.75
CA GLU A 298 -17.53 1.57 4.20
C GLU A 298 -16.62 2.14 5.28
N ALA A 299 -17.20 2.87 6.25
CA ALA A 299 -16.45 3.46 7.36
C ALA A 299 -15.68 2.42 8.18
N SER A 300 -16.18 1.20 8.21
CA SER A 300 -15.62 0.08 8.96
C SER A 300 -14.45 -0.61 8.25
N PHE A 301 -14.26 -0.33 6.96
CA PHE A 301 -13.17 -0.82 6.11
C PHE A 301 -12.24 0.30 5.62
N ALA A 302 -12.58 1.58 5.85
CA ALA A 302 -11.84 2.74 5.40
C ALA A 302 -10.32 2.68 5.70
N ALA A 303 -9.93 2.22 6.90
CA ALA A 303 -8.51 2.08 7.24
C ALA A 303 -7.78 1.01 6.40
N ALA A 304 -8.48 -0.05 5.99
CA ALA A 304 -7.91 -1.06 5.10
C ALA A 304 -7.83 -0.53 3.65
N TYR A 305 -8.84 0.24 3.21
CA TYR A 305 -8.80 0.89 1.91
C TYR A 305 -7.69 1.93 1.80
N ASP A 306 -7.49 2.73 2.84
CA ASP A 306 -6.44 3.74 2.93
C ASP A 306 -5.03 3.15 2.91
N GLU A 307 -4.86 1.96 3.51
CA GLU A 307 -3.59 1.24 3.47
C GLU A 307 -3.32 0.65 2.08
N ALA A 308 -4.31 -0.03 1.48
CA ALA A 308 -4.08 -0.84 0.30
C ALA A 308 -4.25 -0.09 -1.03
N LEU A 309 -5.21 0.83 -1.13
CA LEU A 309 -5.53 1.54 -2.38
C LEU A 309 -4.70 2.81 -2.51
N VAL A 310 -3.79 2.83 -3.48
CA VAL A 310 -2.85 3.95 -3.70
C VAL A 310 -3.51 5.30 -4.05
N ASN A 311 -4.81 5.27 -4.37
CA ASN A 311 -5.64 6.42 -4.73
C ASN A 311 -6.93 6.47 -3.91
N TYR A 312 -6.99 5.87 -2.72
CA TYR A 312 -8.22 5.77 -1.92
C TYR A 312 -8.90 7.13 -1.71
N GLU A 313 -8.11 8.16 -1.38
CA GLU A 313 -8.63 9.51 -1.18
C GLU A 313 -9.38 10.03 -2.41
N ALA A 314 -8.72 9.97 -3.58
CA ALA A 314 -9.31 10.42 -4.85
C ALA A 314 -10.52 9.56 -5.27
N LEU A 315 -10.49 8.26 -4.96
CA LEU A 315 -11.60 7.35 -5.19
C LEU A 315 -12.82 7.73 -4.33
N ARG A 316 -12.62 8.00 -3.04
CA ARG A 316 -13.68 8.42 -2.11
C ARG A 316 -14.26 9.76 -2.52
N GLU A 317 -13.44 10.70 -2.97
CA GLU A 317 -13.90 11.98 -3.53
C GLU A 317 -14.80 11.77 -4.76
N LEU A 318 -14.41 10.87 -5.67
CA LEU A 318 -15.18 10.55 -6.87
C LEU A 318 -16.51 9.85 -6.55
N ALA A 319 -16.49 8.89 -5.63
CA ALA A 319 -17.67 8.13 -5.21
C ALA A 319 -18.66 8.98 -4.41
N GLY A 320 -18.17 10.06 -3.78
CA GLY A 320 -18.95 10.91 -2.90
C GLY A 320 -18.94 10.41 -1.44
N PRO A 321 -19.64 11.12 -0.54
CA PRO A 321 -19.65 10.74 0.87
C PRO A 321 -20.24 9.34 1.05
N ALA A 322 -19.59 8.55 1.92
CA ALA A 322 -20.10 7.25 2.35
C ALA A 322 -21.59 7.34 2.68
N ALA A 323 -22.36 6.37 2.18
CA ALA A 323 -23.75 6.26 2.55
C ALA A 323 -23.87 6.19 4.08
N ARG A 324 -24.88 6.84 4.66
CA ARG A 324 -25.14 6.69 6.10
C ARG A 324 -25.44 5.24 6.37
N ASP A 325 -24.62 4.64 7.21
CA ASP A 325 -24.79 3.25 7.62
C ASP A 325 -26.16 3.08 8.29
N GLY A 326 -26.97 2.19 7.74
CA GLY A 326 -28.32 1.91 8.24
C GLY A 326 -28.32 1.07 9.52
N ASP A 327 -29.50 0.88 10.10
CA ASP A 327 -29.74 -0.20 11.06
C ASP A 327 -29.96 -1.50 10.26
N HIS A 328 -28.89 -2.26 10.07
CA HIS A 328 -28.85 -3.53 9.33
C HIS A 328 -28.05 -4.57 10.11
N VAL A 329 -28.19 -5.84 9.74
CA VAL A 329 -27.36 -6.91 10.33
C VAL A 329 -25.90 -6.71 9.92
N ARG A 330 -24.99 -6.73 10.90
CA ARG A 330 -23.54 -6.64 10.66
C ARG A 330 -22.80 -7.93 10.95
N TYR A 331 -23.38 -8.79 11.78
CA TYR A 331 -22.73 -9.98 12.31
C TYR A 331 -23.61 -11.22 12.09
N LEU A 332 -23.18 -12.12 11.22
CA LEU A 332 -23.86 -13.39 10.97
C LEU A 332 -23.19 -14.50 11.78
N ALA A 333 -23.94 -15.24 12.59
CA ALA A 333 -23.49 -16.47 13.24
C ALA A 333 -24.14 -17.68 12.57
N ILE A 334 -23.32 -18.56 11.99
CA ILE A 334 -23.75 -19.87 11.48
C ILE A 334 -23.37 -20.91 12.51
N VAL A 335 -24.37 -21.58 13.09
CA VAL A 335 -24.21 -22.36 14.32
C VAL A 335 -24.68 -23.79 14.12
N ALA A 336 -23.83 -24.77 14.41
CA ALA A 336 -24.25 -26.15 14.51
C ALA A 336 -25.38 -26.28 15.56
N ASP A 337 -26.48 -26.92 15.19
CA ASP A 337 -27.75 -26.90 15.95
C ASP A 337 -27.58 -27.26 17.45
N PRO A 338 -26.77 -28.27 17.85
CA PRO A 338 -26.58 -28.60 19.26
C PRO A 338 -25.87 -27.51 20.09
N LEU A 339 -25.19 -26.57 19.42
CA LEU A 339 -24.34 -25.54 20.04
C LEU A 339 -25.05 -24.19 20.15
N ALA A 340 -26.29 -24.07 19.64
CA ALA A 340 -27.01 -22.80 19.53
C ALA A 340 -27.17 -22.05 20.86
N GLU A 341 -27.47 -22.76 21.95
CA GLU A 341 -27.65 -22.14 23.27
C GLU A 341 -26.31 -21.70 23.89
N ALA A 342 -25.20 -22.36 23.57
CA ALA A 342 -23.90 -22.06 24.14
C ALA A 342 -23.31 -20.74 23.60
N VAL A 343 -23.63 -20.36 22.36
CA VAL A 343 -23.15 -19.11 21.75
C VAL A 343 -24.04 -17.89 22.06
N GLU A 344 -25.27 -18.11 22.49
CA GLU A 344 -26.26 -17.04 22.74
C GLU A 344 -25.74 -15.89 23.64
N PRO A 345 -24.98 -16.13 24.73
CA PRO A 345 -24.42 -15.04 25.53
C PRO A 345 -23.49 -14.09 24.74
N LEU A 346 -22.72 -14.63 23.79
CA LEU A 346 -21.85 -13.83 22.93
C LEU A 346 -22.67 -12.96 21.98
N LEU A 347 -23.70 -13.51 21.34
CA LEU A 347 -24.54 -12.76 20.41
C LEU A 347 -25.25 -11.58 21.11
N ARG A 348 -25.69 -11.77 22.35
CA ARG A 348 -26.26 -10.69 23.17
C ARG A 348 -25.24 -9.60 23.49
N LEU A 349 -24.02 -9.98 23.84
CA LEU A 349 -22.93 -9.01 24.05
C LEU A 349 -22.70 -8.17 22.79
N LYS A 350 -22.78 -8.76 21.59
CA LYS A 350 -22.66 -8.02 20.32
C LYS A 350 -23.80 -7.05 20.08
N GLU A 351 -25.04 -7.45 20.34
CA GLU A 351 -26.19 -6.54 20.30
C GLU A 351 -26.02 -5.37 21.29
N GLU A 352 -25.53 -5.62 22.50
CA GLU A 352 -25.24 -4.57 23.50
C GLU A 352 -24.14 -3.61 23.01
N GLN A 353 -23.15 -4.12 22.28
CA GLN A 353 -22.09 -3.35 21.61
C GLN A 353 -22.54 -2.67 20.31
N GLN A 354 -23.84 -2.65 20.00
CA GLN A 354 -24.43 -2.06 18.78
C GLN A 354 -24.01 -2.78 17.47
N LEU A 355 -23.58 -4.03 17.57
CA LEU A 355 -23.28 -4.88 16.42
C LEU A 355 -24.45 -5.85 16.19
N ARG A 356 -25.43 -5.42 15.38
CA ARG A 356 -26.66 -6.18 15.10
C ARG A 356 -26.33 -7.56 14.54
N THR A 357 -26.91 -8.58 15.16
CA THR A 357 -26.61 -9.99 14.90
C THR A 357 -27.75 -10.71 14.19
N LYS A 358 -27.38 -11.72 13.41
CA LYS A 358 -28.31 -12.72 12.87
C LYS A 358 -27.74 -14.10 13.15
N ARG A 359 -28.56 -14.99 13.73
CA ARG A 359 -28.21 -16.39 13.93
C ARG A 359 -28.91 -17.24 12.88
N THR A 360 -28.17 -18.13 12.23
CA THR A 360 -28.69 -19.18 11.35
C THR A 360 -28.22 -20.53 11.86
N LEU A 361 -29.14 -21.47 12.05
CA LEU A 361 -28.78 -22.84 12.40
C LEU A 361 -28.27 -23.58 11.16
N LEU A 362 -27.27 -24.44 11.34
CA LEU A 362 -26.64 -25.16 10.24
C LEU A 362 -27.63 -26.10 9.53
N GLY A 363 -28.57 -26.71 10.26
CA GLY A 363 -29.63 -27.53 9.71
C GLY A 363 -30.59 -26.78 8.76
N GLU A 364 -30.65 -25.45 8.82
CA GLU A 364 -31.41 -24.62 7.86
C GLU A 364 -30.70 -24.51 6.50
N ILE A 365 -29.36 -24.55 6.50
CA ILE A 365 -28.52 -24.45 5.30
C ILE A 365 -28.26 -25.84 4.71
N LEU A 366 -28.00 -26.81 5.59
CA LEU A 366 -27.64 -28.18 5.28
C LEU A 366 -28.65 -29.16 5.92
N PRO A 367 -29.92 -29.20 5.47
CA PRO A 367 -30.91 -30.13 6.00
C PRO A 367 -30.51 -31.59 5.76
N GLU A 368 -29.77 -31.84 4.69
CA GLU A 368 -29.14 -33.13 4.38
C GLU A 368 -27.69 -32.90 3.92
N ARG A 369 -26.77 -33.69 4.49
CA ARG A 369 -25.35 -33.69 4.11
C ARG A 369 -25.17 -34.27 2.73
N SER A 370 -24.38 -33.61 1.89
CA SER A 370 -24.04 -34.17 0.57
C SER A 370 -23.01 -35.30 0.66
N GLY A 371 -22.22 -35.34 1.74
CA GLY A 371 -21.05 -36.22 1.87
C GLY A 371 -19.81 -35.73 1.12
N ASP A 372 -19.92 -34.58 0.42
CA ASP A 372 -18.79 -33.86 -0.19
C ASP A 372 -18.56 -32.55 0.59
N PRO A 373 -17.45 -32.42 1.32
CA PRO A 373 -17.14 -31.22 2.10
C PRO A 373 -17.16 -29.93 1.27
N ASN A 374 -16.73 -29.96 0.01
CA ASN A 374 -16.70 -28.77 -0.85
C ASN A 374 -18.10 -28.38 -1.33
N ALA A 375 -18.97 -29.36 -1.59
CA ALA A 375 -20.36 -29.08 -1.96
C ALA A 375 -21.17 -28.51 -0.79
N ASP A 376 -20.94 -29.01 0.43
CA ASP A 376 -21.56 -28.46 1.63
C ASP A 376 -20.98 -27.08 1.99
N ALA A 377 -19.66 -26.88 1.83
CA ALA A 377 -19.02 -25.57 1.96
C ALA A 377 -19.60 -24.55 0.95
N GLN A 378 -19.83 -24.95 -0.30
CA GLN A 378 -20.45 -24.06 -1.28
C GLN A 378 -21.83 -23.57 -0.84
N LYS A 379 -22.69 -24.44 -0.30
CA LYS A 379 -24.01 -24.03 0.21
C LYS A 379 -23.90 -23.05 1.38
N ILE A 380 -22.90 -23.23 2.26
CA ILE A 380 -22.62 -22.29 3.35
C ILE A 380 -22.19 -20.94 2.78
N LYS A 381 -21.27 -20.92 1.80
CA LYS A 381 -20.83 -19.69 1.15
C LYS A 381 -21.97 -18.98 0.42
N ASP A 382 -22.83 -19.72 -0.27
CA ASP A 382 -23.99 -19.16 -0.97
C ASP A 382 -24.96 -18.51 0.01
N HIS A 383 -25.16 -19.11 1.19
CA HIS A 383 -25.94 -18.49 2.27
C HIS A 383 -25.29 -17.21 2.81
N ILE A 384 -23.97 -17.24 3.07
CA ILE A 384 -23.22 -16.05 3.51
C ILE A 384 -23.35 -14.94 2.47
N ARG A 385 -23.15 -15.25 1.18
CA ARG A 385 -23.31 -14.30 0.07
C ARG A 385 -24.72 -13.72 0.04
N ALA A 386 -25.77 -14.54 0.15
CA ALA A 386 -27.13 -14.06 0.14
C ALA A 386 -27.44 -13.10 1.31
N VAL A 387 -26.87 -13.35 2.50
CA VAL A 387 -27.00 -12.42 3.64
C VAL A 387 -26.16 -11.17 3.44
N TYR A 388 -24.95 -11.28 2.88
CA TYR A 388 -24.10 -10.16 2.53
C TYR A 388 -24.77 -9.21 1.53
N GLU A 389 -25.32 -9.74 0.43
CA GLU A 389 -26.05 -8.95 -0.57
C GLU A 389 -27.31 -8.28 -0.02
N ALA A 390 -27.96 -8.89 0.98
CA ALA A 390 -29.20 -8.38 1.56
C ALA A 390 -28.99 -7.36 2.70
N GLU A 391 -27.95 -7.55 3.51
CA GLU A 391 -27.77 -6.84 4.79
C GLU A 391 -26.42 -6.13 4.90
N GLY A 392 -25.50 -6.30 3.94
CA GLY A 392 -24.17 -5.72 4.01
C GLY A 392 -23.38 -6.17 5.26
N ILE A 393 -23.49 -7.45 5.66
CA ILE A 393 -22.79 -7.96 6.85
C ILE A 393 -21.28 -7.70 6.76
N GLU A 394 -20.64 -7.50 7.90
CA GLU A 394 -19.20 -7.24 8.00
C GLU A 394 -18.45 -8.42 8.65
N TYR A 395 -19.14 -9.23 9.44
CA TYR A 395 -18.57 -10.31 10.22
C TYR A 395 -19.38 -11.59 10.06
N VAL A 396 -18.68 -12.73 10.03
CA VAL A 396 -19.26 -14.06 10.03
C VAL A 396 -18.56 -14.92 11.07
N LEU A 397 -19.31 -15.42 12.05
CA LEU A 397 -18.85 -16.38 13.03
C LEU A 397 -19.37 -17.78 12.70
N LEU A 398 -18.44 -18.71 12.53
CA LEU A 398 -18.70 -20.13 12.36
C LEU A 398 -18.63 -20.82 13.73
N VAL A 399 -19.68 -21.52 14.16
CA VAL A 399 -19.72 -22.18 15.47
C VAL A 399 -19.94 -23.68 15.29
N GLY A 400 -18.86 -24.43 15.46
CA GLY A 400 -18.84 -25.88 15.30
C GLY A 400 -17.53 -26.41 14.73
N ASP A 401 -17.37 -27.72 14.89
CA ASP A 401 -16.27 -28.52 14.35
C ASP A 401 -16.32 -28.65 12.82
N VAL A 402 -15.19 -28.95 12.19
CA VAL A 402 -15.06 -29.09 10.73
C VAL A 402 -15.77 -30.33 10.16
N GLU A 403 -16.06 -31.34 10.99
CA GLU A 403 -16.88 -32.49 10.59
C GLU A 403 -18.31 -32.08 10.21
N GLU A 404 -18.86 -31.09 10.92
CA GLU A 404 -20.19 -30.54 10.63
C GLU A 404 -20.13 -29.23 9.85
N LEU A 405 -19.17 -28.35 10.09
CA LEU A 405 -19.12 -27.06 9.44
C LEU A 405 -17.83 -26.99 8.61
N PRO A 406 -17.80 -27.65 7.43
CA PRO A 406 -16.57 -27.93 6.70
C PRO A 406 -15.89 -26.66 6.21
N MET A 407 -14.58 -26.75 6.05
CA MET A 407 -13.77 -25.74 5.35
C MET A 407 -13.71 -26.07 3.86
N TYR A 408 -13.53 -25.05 3.02
CA TYR A 408 -13.29 -25.27 1.60
C TYR A 408 -11.90 -25.88 1.37
N ARG A 409 -11.81 -26.89 0.49
CA ARG A 409 -10.57 -27.57 0.11
C ARG A 409 -10.21 -27.23 -1.32
N GLU A 410 -9.15 -26.47 -1.51
CA GLU A 410 -8.64 -26.12 -2.83
C GLU A 410 -7.52 -27.05 -3.25
N SER A 411 -7.61 -27.60 -4.46
CA SER A 411 -6.53 -28.38 -5.04
C SER A 411 -5.40 -27.47 -5.50
N VAL A 412 -4.18 -27.87 -5.17
CA VAL A 412 -2.95 -27.08 -5.32
C VAL A 412 -2.10 -27.78 -6.38
N PRO A 413 -1.93 -27.21 -7.59
CA PRO A 413 -1.08 -27.83 -8.61
C PRO A 413 0.32 -28.16 -8.07
N ASP A 414 0.86 -29.33 -8.45
CA ASP A 414 2.15 -29.86 -7.98
C ASP A 414 2.24 -30.17 -6.47
N SER A 415 1.11 -30.18 -5.74
CA SER A 415 0.99 -30.68 -4.38
C SER A 415 -0.02 -31.82 -4.31
N TRP A 416 0.26 -32.81 -3.45
CA TRP A 416 -0.69 -33.87 -3.12
C TRP A 416 -1.67 -33.47 -2.01
N GLU A 417 -1.37 -32.38 -1.29
CA GLU A 417 -2.20 -31.87 -0.20
C GLU A 417 -2.94 -30.60 -0.66
N PRO A 418 -4.27 -30.51 -0.41
CA PRO A 418 -5.03 -29.30 -0.68
C PRO A 418 -4.71 -28.21 0.35
N VAL A 419 -4.90 -26.95 -0.04
CA VAL A 419 -5.01 -25.85 0.94
C VAL A 419 -6.45 -25.82 1.42
N VAL A 420 -6.63 -25.82 2.74
CA VAL A 420 -7.94 -25.89 3.39
C VAL A 420 -8.11 -24.65 4.25
N GLY A 421 -9.26 -23.98 4.27
CA GLY A 421 -9.44 -22.86 5.19
C GLY A 421 -10.76 -22.13 5.05
N ASP A 422 -11.03 -21.28 6.05
CA ASP A 422 -12.24 -20.47 6.11
C ASP A 422 -12.13 -19.15 5.32
N PHE A 423 -10.92 -18.72 4.93
CA PHE A 423 -10.71 -17.47 4.16
C PHE A 423 -11.54 -17.42 2.87
N TRP A 424 -11.77 -18.58 2.24
CA TRP A 424 -12.59 -18.67 1.04
C TRP A 424 -14.05 -18.25 1.26
N TYR A 425 -14.58 -18.34 2.48
CA TYR A 425 -15.90 -17.81 2.83
C TYR A 425 -15.95 -16.28 2.87
N ALA A 426 -14.80 -15.61 2.96
CA ALA A 426 -14.71 -14.16 3.00
C ALA A 426 -14.78 -13.52 1.60
N CYS A 427 -14.37 -14.23 0.54
CA CYS A 427 -14.32 -13.72 -0.83
C CYS A 427 -15.68 -13.98 -1.51
N LEU A 428 -16.61 -13.03 -1.43
CA LEU A 428 -18.02 -13.17 -1.79
C LEU A 428 -18.36 -12.51 -3.13
N ALA A 429 -17.65 -11.45 -3.48
CA ALA A 429 -17.84 -10.67 -4.71
C ALA A 429 -16.57 -10.72 -5.58
N GLY A 430 -16.74 -10.56 -6.90
CA GLY A 430 -15.63 -10.74 -7.84
C GLY A 430 -15.14 -12.19 -7.96
N ASP A 431 -14.24 -12.43 -8.90
CA ASP A 431 -13.46 -13.67 -9.02
C ASP A 431 -12.02 -13.39 -8.59
N ASP A 432 -11.87 -13.03 -7.31
CA ASP A 432 -10.63 -12.57 -6.72
C ASP A 432 -10.47 -13.04 -5.25
N LEU A 433 -9.40 -12.56 -4.60
CA LEU A 433 -9.05 -12.91 -3.21
C LEU A 433 -9.13 -11.71 -2.26
N LEU A 434 -9.90 -10.68 -2.61
CA LEU A 434 -10.18 -9.56 -1.73
C LEU A 434 -11.36 -9.94 -0.83
N PRO A 435 -11.19 -9.95 0.51
CA PRO A 435 -12.23 -10.43 1.41
C PRO A 435 -13.27 -9.34 1.73
N GLU A 436 -14.54 -9.62 1.46
CA GLU A 436 -15.70 -8.74 1.74
C GLU A 436 -16.11 -8.73 3.22
N VAL A 437 -15.87 -9.82 3.94
CA VAL A 437 -16.30 -10.03 5.32
C VAL A 437 -15.17 -10.59 6.19
N ALA A 438 -15.20 -10.29 7.48
CA ALA A 438 -14.27 -10.84 8.46
C ALA A 438 -14.80 -12.19 9.00
N ILE A 439 -13.99 -13.25 8.88
CA ILE A 439 -14.36 -14.61 9.28
C ILE A 439 -13.61 -15.05 10.54
N GLY A 440 -14.31 -15.74 11.45
CA GLY A 440 -13.72 -16.43 12.60
C GLY A 440 -14.56 -17.63 13.02
N ARG A 441 -13.96 -18.55 13.78
CA ARG A 441 -14.57 -19.81 14.19
C ARG A 441 -14.48 -20.08 15.69
N LEU A 442 -15.58 -20.42 16.33
CA LEU A 442 -15.58 -21.11 17.63
C LEU A 442 -15.63 -22.61 17.37
N VAL A 443 -14.52 -23.30 17.60
CA VAL A 443 -14.40 -24.73 17.30
C VAL A 443 -14.79 -25.57 18.51
N GLY A 444 -15.65 -26.56 18.32
CA GLY A 444 -16.08 -27.47 19.38
C GLY A 444 -17.16 -28.42 18.90
N LYS A 445 -17.24 -29.58 19.56
CA LYS A 445 -18.24 -30.62 19.37
C LYS A 445 -19.31 -30.59 20.46
N THR A 446 -19.03 -29.96 21.61
CA THR A 446 -19.98 -29.88 22.74
C THR A 446 -20.33 -28.45 23.15
N PRO A 447 -21.51 -28.23 23.76
CA PRO A 447 -21.87 -26.94 24.34
C PRO A 447 -20.84 -26.42 25.36
N GLU A 448 -20.19 -27.29 26.13
CA GLU A 448 -19.20 -26.91 27.13
C GLU A 448 -17.93 -26.30 26.51
N GLU A 449 -17.47 -26.84 25.38
CA GLU A 449 -16.31 -26.33 24.64
C GLU A 449 -16.58 -24.94 24.04
N ILE A 450 -17.79 -24.72 23.53
CA ILE A 450 -18.23 -23.41 23.04
C ILE A 450 -18.41 -22.43 24.20
N ALA A 451 -19.04 -22.85 25.29
CA ALA A 451 -19.23 -22.00 26.47
C ALA A 451 -17.90 -21.53 27.08
N ALA A 452 -16.87 -22.37 27.08
CA ALA A 452 -15.53 -22.00 27.52
C ALA A 452 -14.91 -20.87 26.67
N GLN A 453 -15.04 -20.95 25.34
CA GLN A 453 -14.58 -19.91 24.43
C GLN A 453 -15.38 -18.61 24.61
N VAL A 454 -16.71 -18.70 24.67
CA VAL A 454 -17.61 -17.56 24.90
C VAL A 454 -17.30 -16.85 26.21
N ALA A 455 -17.03 -17.60 27.29
CA ALA A 455 -16.65 -17.03 28.57
C ALA A 455 -15.35 -16.23 28.49
N LYS A 456 -14.33 -16.74 27.78
CA LYS A 456 -13.06 -16.02 27.58
C LYS A 456 -13.23 -14.77 26.73
N ILE A 457 -13.96 -14.86 25.63
CA ILE A 457 -14.27 -13.70 24.77
C ILE A 457 -15.01 -12.63 25.57
N THR A 458 -16.03 -13.02 26.33
CA THR A 458 -16.80 -12.10 27.18
C THR A 458 -15.91 -11.43 28.22
N ALA A 459 -15.07 -12.20 28.93
CA ALA A 459 -14.14 -11.65 29.92
C ALA A 459 -13.10 -10.71 29.28
N TYR A 460 -12.65 -11.02 28.07
CA TYR A 460 -11.74 -10.16 27.32
C TYR A 460 -12.45 -8.86 26.88
N GLU A 461 -13.61 -8.91 26.24
CA GLU A 461 -14.24 -7.71 25.70
C GLU A 461 -14.86 -6.78 26.75
N THR A 462 -15.29 -7.34 27.88
CA THR A 462 -15.84 -6.54 29.01
C THR A 462 -14.77 -6.10 30.01
N GLY A 463 -13.56 -6.66 29.92
CA GLY A 463 -12.43 -6.30 30.76
C GLY A 463 -11.83 -4.93 30.42
N ASP A 464 -10.95 -4.43 31.30
CA ASP A 464 -10.25 -3.16 31.04
C ASP A 464 -9.28 -3.30 29.86
N ARG A 465 -9.67 -2.76 28.71
CA ARG A 465 -8.86 -2.75 27.49
C ARG A 465 -7.52 -2.01 27.62
N PHE A 466 -7.40 -1.09 28.57
CA PHE A 466 -6.16 -0.36 28.85
C PHE A 466 -5.26 -1.07 29.87
N ALA A 467 -5.63 -2.28 30.32
CA ALA A 467 -4.82 -3.04 31.26
C ALA A 467 -3.40 -3.27 30.70
N ALA A 468 -2.38 -3.06 31.55
CA ALA A 468 -0.98 -3.07 31.14
C ALA A 468 -0.54 -4.37 30.45
N TRP A 469 -1.17 -5.51 30.76
CA TRP A 469 -0.87 -6.78 30.11
C TRP A 469 -1.30 -6.79 28.63
N ARG A 470 -2.42 -6.14 28.28
CA ARG A 470 -2.94 -6.08 26.90
C ARG A 470 -2.10 -5.25 25.95
N GLN A 471 -1.25 -4.38 26.49
CA GLN A 471 -0.35 -3.52 25.72
C GLN A 471 1.00 -4.19 25.40
N LYS A 472 1.22 -5.42 25.88
CA LYS A 472 2.47 -6.16 25.70
C LYS A 472 2.37 -7.15 24.54
N VAL A 473 3.42 -7.21 23.74
CA VAL A 473 3.63 -8.20 22.69
C VAL A 473 4.77 -9.10 23.10
N LEU A 474 4.54 -10.41 23.15
CA LEU A 474 5.57 -11.42 23.29
C LEU A 474 5.95 -11.95 21.91
N LEU A 475 7.17 -11.68 21.47
CA LEU A 475 7.74 -12.22 20.23
C LEU A 475 8.57 -13.46 20.55
N VAL A 476 8.17 -14.58 19.97
CA VAL A 476 8.83 -15.88 20.12
C VAL A 476 9.35 -16.30 18.75
N ALA A 477 10.64 -16.64 18.66
CA ALA A 477 11.24 -17.02 17.39
C ALA A 477 12.06 -18.31 17.53
N HIS A 478 11.90 -19.19 16.54
CA HIS A 478 12.68 -20.42 16.44
C HIS A 478 14.17 -20.13 16.24
N ARG A 479 15.03 -20.99 16.79
CA ARG A 479 16.50 -20.91 16.74
C ARG A 479 17.18 -21.03 15.37
N GLN A 480 16.47 -21.49 14.33
CA GLN A 480 17.10 -21.92 13.09
C GLN A 480 17.73 -20.72 12.37
N ASP A 481 18.99 -20.87 11.97
CA ASP A 481 19.77 -19.88 11.22
C ASP A 481 19.84 -18.49 11.88
N ALA A 482 19.63 -18.40 13.20
CA ALA A 482 19.69 -17.14 13.93
C ALA A 482 21.08 -16.46 13.79
N PRO A 483 21.15 -15.12 13.70
CA PRO A 483 20.06 -14.16 13.84
C PRO A 483 19.23 -13.92 12.55
N LYS A 484 19.41 -14.73 11.50
CA LYS A 484 18.65 -14.64 10.24
C LYS A 484 17.28 -15.34 10.37
N LYS A 485 16.62 -15.55 9.23
CA LYS A 485 15.36 -16.30 9.09
C LYS A 485 14.29 -15.81 10.08
N TYR A 486 13.92 -16.61 11.08
CA TYR A 486 12.83 -16.30 12.00
C TYR A 486 13.16 -15.21 13.02
N THR A 487 14.38 -15.21 13.56
CA THR A 487 14.82 -14.17 14.50
C THR A 487 14.86 -12.82 13.78
N GLN A 488 15.30 -12.79 12.51
CA GLN A 488 15.27 -11.58 11.69
C GLN A 488 13.85 -11.06 11.46
N CYS A 489 12.88 -11.96 11.22
CA CYS A 489 11.47 -11.56 11.09
C CYS A 489 10.95 -10.92 12.38
N ALA A 490 11.12 -11.58 13.53
CA ALA A 490 10.68 -11.06 14.82
C ALA A 490 11.36 -9.72 15.15
N GLU A 491 12.67 -9.59 14.89
CA GLU A 491 13.39 -8.33 15.08
C GLU A 491 12.93 -7.24 14.12
N SER A 492 12.56 -7.58 12.88
CA SER A 492 11.98 -6.62 11.94
C SER A 492 10.66 -6.04 12.44
N ILE A 493 9.84 -6.86 13.11
CA ILE A 493 8.59 -6.42 13.76
C ILE A 493 8.91 -5.56 14.99
N ARG A 494 9.82 -6.03 15.85
CA ARG A 494 10.17 -5.35 17.12
C ARG A 494 10.76 -3.96 16.90
N THR A 495 11.54 -3.81 15.84
CA THR A 495 12.34 -2.60 15.57
C THR A 495 11.75 -1.72 14.48
N ALA A 496 10.62 -2.13 13.88
CA ALA A 496 9.86 -1.26 13.01
C ALA A 496 9.38 -0.01 13.75
N ALA A 497 9.31 1.09 13.02
CA ALA A 497 8.69 2.31 13.50
C ALA A 497 7.20 2.22 13.21
N TYR A 498 6.39 2.36 14.25
CA TYR A 498 4.95 2.34 14.11
C TYR A 498 4.33 3.67 14.54
N ALA A 499 3.17 4.02 14.00
CA ALA A 499 2.41 5.20 14.44
C ALA A 499 1.97 5.10 15.91
N ALA A 500 1.70 3.88 16.39
CA ALA A 500 1.41 3.57 17.78
C ALA A 500 2.52 2.73 18.42
N PRO A 501 3.07 3.15 19.58
CA PRO A 501 4.10 2.38 20.28
C PRO A 501 3.55 1.08 20.85
N ALA A 502 4.39 0.05 20.86
CA ALA A 502 4.09 -1.25 21.46
C ALA A 502 5.22 -1.71 22.39
N SER A 503 4.85 -2.37 23.50
CA SER A 503 5.82 -2.93 24.45
C SER A 503 6.20 -4.36 24.07
N PHE A 504 7.33 -4.53 23.40
CA PHE A 504 7.82 -5.85 23.00
C PHE A 504 8.65 -6.55 24.07
N VAL A 505 8.41 -7.84 24.24
CA VAL A 505 9.23 -8.78 25.01
C VAL A 505 9.64 -9.90 24.06
N THR A 506 10.89 -10.34 24.12
CA THR A 506 11.41 -11.37 23.21
C THR A 506 11.77 -12.65 23.96
N LEU A 507 11.46 -13.81 23.37
CA LEU A 507 12.01 -15.11 23.76
C LEU A 507 12.46 -15.84 22.50
N TYR A 508 13.76 -15.86 22.24
CA TYR A 508 14.31 -16.52 21.05
C TYR A 508 14.97 -17.83 21.40
N GLY A 509 14.66 -18.88 20.65
CA GLY A 509 15.18 -20.22 20.91
C GLY A 509 16.70 -20.31 20.84
N HIS A 510 17.36 -19.51 19.99
CA HIS A 510 18.83 -19.47 19.90
C HIS A 510 19.50 -18.89 21.15
N GLN A 511 18.73 -18.21 22.00
CA GLN A 511 19.18 -17.67 23.29
C GLN A 511 18.94 -18.65 24.44
N ASN A 512 18.53 -19.89 24.14
CA ASN A 512 18.22 -20.95 25.10
C ASN A 512 17.07 -20.61 26.06
N HIS A 513 16.12 -19.78 25.63
CA HIS A 513 14.86 -19.61 26.36
C HIS A 513 14.07 -20.92 26.41
N THR A 514 13.32 -21.15 27.49
CA THR A 514 12.66 -22.45 27.75
C THR A 514 11.14 -22.40 27.60
N ASN A 515 10.51 -23.57 27.42
CA ASN A 515 9.05 -23.72 27.46
C ASN A 515 8.42 -23.23 28.77
N ARG A 516 9.13 -23.37 29.90
CA ARG A 516 8.69 -22.83 31.19
C ARG A 516 8.68 -21.31 31.19
N GLU A 517 9.76 -20.67 30.74
CA GLU A 517 9.84 -19.21 30.67
C GLU A 517 8.75 -18.64 29.74
N LEU A 518 8.51 -19.29 28.60
CA LEU A 518 7.42 -18.93 27.69
C LEU A 518 6.06 -18.96 28.39
N LEU A 519 5.73 -20.06 29.08
CA LEU A 519 4.48 -20.17 29.84
C LEU A 519 4.40 -19.16 30.97
N ASP A 520 5.48 -18.93 31.72
CA ASP A 520 5.50 -17.96 32.80
C ASP A 520 5.24 -16.54 32.28
N ARG A 521 5.68 -16.20 31.07
CA ARG A 521 5.35 -14.91 30.42
C ARG A 521 3.88 -14.82 30.03
N ILE A 522 3.29 -15.91 29.52
CA ILE A 522 1.86 -15.97 29.20
C ILE A 522 1.03 -15.85 30.49
N ASP A 523 1.41 -16.57 31.55
CA ASP A 523 0.77 -16.56 32.86
C ASP A 523 0.85 -15.18 33.56
N GLN A 524 1.92 -14.41 33.30
CA GLN A 524 2.05 -13.02 33.77
C GLN A 524 1.20 -12.01 32.97
N GLY A 525 0.61 -12.44 31.86
CA GLY A 525 -0.25 -11.63 31.00
C GLY A 525 0.49 -10.86 29.91
N VAL A 526 0.11 -11.14 28.66
CA VAL A 526 0.50 -10.43 27.44
C VAL A 526 -0.71 -10.31 26.52
N GLY A 527 -0.78 -9.24 25.71
CA GLY A 527 -1.90 -9.00 24.81
C GLY A 527 -1.81 -9.85 23.55
N ILE A 528 -0.61 -9.90 22.96
CA ILE A 528 -0.28 -10.73 21.81
C ILE A 528 0.84 -11.69 22.18
N VAL A 529 0.68 -12.96 21.81
CA VAL A 529 1.79 -13.92 21.67
C VAL A 529 1.98 -14.15 20.19
N ASN A 530 3.12 -13.75 19.65
CA ASN A 530 3.50 -14.00 18.27
C ASN A 530 4.61 -15.05 18.25
N TYR A 531 4.39 -16.13 17.51
CA TYR A 531 5.39 -17.15 17.27
C TYR A 531 5.71 -17.22 15.79
N ARG A 532 6.99 -17.13 15.46
CA ARG A 532 7.51 -17.38 14.12
C ARG A 532 8.53 -18.51 14.13
N GLY A 533 8.22 -19.60 13.42
CA GLY A 533 9.09 -20.76 13.35
C GLY A 533 8.44 -21.98 12.71
N HIS A 534 8.97 -23.16 13.04
CA HIS A 534 8.38 -24.45 12.68
C HIS A 534 7.20 -24.80 13.57
N GLY A 535 6.25 -25.54 13.01
CA GLY A 535 5.07 -26.02 13.73
C GLY A 535 4.64 -27.38 13.20
N SER A 536 3.98 -28.13 14.08
CA SER A 536 3.23 -29.33 13.78
C SER A 536 1.78 -29.11 14.17
N GLU A 537 0.93 -30.11 13.95
CA GLU A 537 -0.46 -30.06 14.38
C GLU A 537 -0.63 -29.82 15.88
N THR A 538 0.34 -30.21 16.72
CA THR A 538 0.23 -30.17 18.18
C THR A 538 1.31 -29.36 18.90
N ALA A 539 2.28 -28.77 18.18
CA ALA A 539 3.40 -28.09 18.79
C ALA A 539 3.99 -26.94 17.97
N TRP A 540 4.68 -26.02 18.66
CA TRP A 540 5.78 -25.29 18.04
C TRP A 540 7.04 -26.16 18.10
N THR A 541 7.40 -26.72 16.96
CA THR A 541 8.38 -27.82 16.86
C THR A 541 9.81 -27.31 17.01
N GLU A 542 10.59 -27.98 17.87
CA GLU A 542 12.03 -27.79 18.08
C GLU A 542 12.50 -26.32 18.21
N TRP A 543 11.61 -25.42 18.66
CA TRP A 543 11.86 -23.98 18.57
C TRP A 543 13.13 -23.55 19.33
N ASN A 544 13.46 -24.29 20.40
CA ASN A 544 14.64 -24.15 21.25
C ASN A 544 15.41 -25.48 21.45
N ASP A 545 15.33 -26.44 20.51
CA ASP A 545 15.69 -27.88 20.66
C ASP A 545 14.65 -28.74 21.42
N GLU A 546 13.53 -28.14 21.88
CA GLU A 546 12.38 -28.85 22.44
C GLU A 546 11.09 -28.41 21.74
N ASP A 547 10.09 -29.29 21.76
CA ASP A 547 8.74 -28.96 21.30
C ASP A 547 7.98 -28.19 22.38
N PHE A 548 7.31 -27.10 22.01
CA PHE A 548 6.30 -26.49 22.86
C PHE A 548 4.93 -27.11 22.57
N VAL A 549 4.50 -28.01 23.46
CA VAL A 549 3.15 -28.62 23.44
C VAL A 549 2.31 -27.99 24.54
N PHE A 550 1.21 -27.30 24.18
CA PHE A 550 0.33 -26.69 25.18
C PHE A 550 -0.33 -27.77 26.06
N GLY A 551 -0.38 -27.54 27.38
CA GLY A 551 -0.90 -28.50 28.36
C GLY A 551 0.12 -29.53 28.88
N SER A 552 1.30 -29.63 28.28
CA SER A 552 2.41 -30.47 28.81
C SER A 552 2.98 -29.96 30.13
N LEU A 553 2.80 -28.67 30.41
CA LEU A 553 3.19 -27.99 31.64
C LEU A 553 1.96 -27.29 32.24
N PRO A 554 1.85 -27.19 33.58
CA PRO A 554 0.81 -26.39 34.22
C PRO A 554 0.87 -24.93 33.75
N SER A 555 -0.29 -24.39 33.35
CA SER A 555 -0.52 -22.98 33.03
C SER A 555 -1.57 -22.40 33.99
N ALA A 556 -1.42 -21.13 34.32
CA ALA A 556 -2.22 -20.43 35.32
C ALA A 556 -2.64 -19.00 34.88
N ASN A 557 -2.70 -18.72 33.58
CA ASN A 557 -3.02 -17.37 33.08
C ASN A 557 -4.46 -16.90 33.34
N GLY A 558 -5.38 -17.80 33.73
CA GLY A 558 -6.73 -17.42 34.17
C GLY A 558 -7.49 -16.59 33.12
N SER A 559 -7.87 -15.35 33.45
CA SER A 559 -8.53 -14.42 32.51
C SER A 559 -7.56 -13.56 31.68
N LEU A 560 -6.24 -13.71 31.86
CA LEU A 560 -5.20 -13.03 31.09
C LEU A 560 -4.92 -13.81 29.79
N THR A 561 -5.94 -13.94 28.96
CA THR A 561 -5.92 -14.77 27.76
C THR A 561 -5.46 -13.94 26.54
N PRO A 562 -4.26 -14.19 25.98
CA PRO A 562 -3.75 -13.46 24.83
C PRO A 562 -4.47 -13.82 23.53
N VAL A 563 -4.32 -12.95 22.53
CA VAL A 563 -4.48 -13.30 21.12
C VAL A 563 -3.16 -13.91 20.63
N VAL A 564 -3.21 -15.06 19.96
CA VAL A 564 -2.01 -15.78 19.50
C VAL A 564 -1.88 -15.67 17.98
N PHE A 565 -0.75 -15.15 17.51
CA PHE A 565 -0.34 -15.19 16.11
C PHE A 565 0.66 -16.35 15.96
N SER A 566 0.16 -17.53 15.61
CA SER A 566 1.00 -18.72 15.38
C SER A 566 1.34 -18.80 13.89
N ILE A 567 2.37 -18.05 13.50
CA ILE A 567 2.86 -17.98 12.12
C ILE A 567 3.79 -19.19 11.87
N ALA A 568 3.18 -20.37 11.79
CA ALA A 568 3.84 -21.66 11.68
C ALA A 568 2.92 -22.71 11.05
N CYS A 569 3.51 -23.71 10.40
CA CYS A 569 2.81 -24.81 9.74
C CYS A 569 1.85 -25.54 10.67
N LEU A 570 0.70 -25.97 10.12
CA LEU A 570 -0.17 -27.03 10.64
C LEU A 570 -0.82 -26.79 12.02
N THR A 571 -0.44 -25.76 12.76
CA THR A 571 -0.92 -25.50 14.13
C THR A 571 -2.44 -25.36 14.25
N GLY A 572 -3.14 -25.08 13.14
CA GLY A 572 -4.59 -25.02 13.02
C GLY A 572 -5.21 -26.10 12.12
N ARG A 573 -4.52 -27.20 11.81
CA ARG A 573 -5.07 -28.30 11.01
C ARG A 573 -6.11 -29.09 11.80
N LEU A 574 -7.36 -28.61 11.83
CA LEU A 574 -8.45 -29.17 12.65
C LEU A 574 -8.85 -30.61 12.26
N GLU A 575 -8.34 -31.14 11.15
CA GLU A 575 -8.69 -32.47 10.62
C GLU A 575 -7.68 -33.54 11.04
N ILE A 576 -7.53 -33.72 12.35
CA ILE A 576 -6.66 -34.75 12.93
C ILE A 576 -7.38 -35.63 13.95
N GLU A 577 -6.79 -36.79 14.25
CA GLU A 577 -7.13 -37.52 15.47
C GLU A 577 -6.50 -36.82 16.68
N GLY A 578 -7.32 -36.16 17.48
CA GLY A 578 -6.89 -35.46 18.70
C GLY A 578 -7.14 -33.96 18.63
N GLN A 579 -6.42 -33.22 19.46
CA GLN A 579 -6.57 -31.77 19.58
C GLN A 579 -5.33 -31.08 19.02
N THR A 580 -5.52 -30.13 18.12
CA THR A 580 -4.43 -29.29 17.62
C THR A 580 -3.90 -28.34 18.70
N LEU A 581 -2.73 -27.73 18.45
CA LEU A 581 -2.21 -26.65 19.30
C LEU A 581 -3.23 -25.51 19.41
N ALA A 582 -3.85 -25.12 18.29
CA ALA A 582 -4.84 -24.06 18.26
C ALA A 582 -6.07 -24.40 19.12
N GLU A 583 -6.66 -25.59 18.93
CA GLU A 583 -7.80 -26.07 19.74
C GLU A 583 -7.46 -26.16 21.22
N ALA A 584 -6.29 -26.70 21.57
CA ALA A 584 -5.86 -26.86 22.96
C ALA A 584 -5.79 -25.52 23.70
N MET A 585 -5.36 -24.46 23.03
CA MET A 585 -5.29 -23.12 23.62
C MET A 585 -6.67 -22.44 23.71
N VAL A 586 -7.51 -22.53 22.67
CA VAL A 586 -8.82 -21.83 22.67
C VAL A 586 -9.91 -22.58 23.44
N GLN A 587 -9.85 -23.91 23.57
CA GLN A 587 -10.86 -24.69 24.31
C GLN A 587 -10.53 -24.85 25.80
N ARG A 588 -9.34 -24.45 26.26
CA ARG A 588 -8.98 -24.47 27.69
C ARG A 588 -9.99 -23.63 28.52
N PRO A 589 -10.74 -24.21 29.49
CA PRO A 589 -11.77 -23.47 30.23
C PRO A 589 -11.23 -22.34 31.12
N GLU A 590 -10.09 -22.58 31.76
CA GLU A 590 -9.39 -21.60 32.60
C GLU A 590 -8.01 -21.33 31.98
N GLY A 591 -7.88 -20.19 31.29
CA GLY A 591 -6.63 -19.80 30.63
C GLY A 591 -6.55 -20.14 29.15
N GLY A 592 -5.33 -20.36 28.66
CA GLY A 592 -5.04 -20.54 27.24
C GLY A 592 -5.17 -19.22 26.47
N ALA A 593 -5.72 -19.26 25.26
CA ALA A 593 -5.88 -18.09 24.39
C ALA A 593 -7.35 -17.67 24.25
N VAL A 594 -7.58 -16.38 23.96
CA VAL A 594 -8.91 -15.87 23.60
C VAL A 594 -9.18 -16.00 22.11
N ALA A 595 -8.12 -15.94 21.30
CA ALA A 595 -8.15 -16.19 19.87
C ALA A 595 -6.79 -16.72 19.40
N PHE A 596 -6.79 -17.49 18.31
CA PHE A 596 -5.60 -18.13 17.75
C PHE A 596 -5.66 -18.07 16.22
N LEU A 597 -4.65 -17.46 15.61
CA LEU A 597 -4.39 -17.49 14.16
C LEU A 597 -3.41 -18.61 13.87
N GLY A 598 -3.83 -19.60 13.07
CA GLY A 598 -2.99 -20.74 12.71
C GLY A 598 -3.16 -21.15 11.26
N ALA A 599 -2.14 -21.81 10.71
CA ALA A 599 -2.19 -22.40 9.38
C ALA A 599 -2.73 -23.84 9.42
N THR A 600 -3.57 -24.19 8.45
CA THR A 600 -4.10 -25.54 8.24
C THR A 600 -3.16 -26.45 7.44
N ALA A 601 -2.20 -25.87 6.72
CA ALA A 601 -1.33 -26.55 5.77
C ALA A 601 0.15 -26.19 5.99
N PRO A 602 1.09 -26.91 5.36
CA PRO A 602 2.48 -26.49 5.31
C PRO A 602 2.62 -25.13 4.62
N SER A 603 3.36 -24.22 5.23
CA SER A 603 3.47 -22.81 4.84
C SER A 603 4.84 -22.45 4.29
N TRP A 604 4.97 -21.23 3.75
CA TRP A 604 6.18 -20.73 3.07
C TRP A 604 6.90 -19.68 3.92
N THR A 605 8.24 -19.71 3.98
CA THR A 605 8.99 -18.83 4.89
C THR A 605 8.78 -17.34 4.65
N LEU A 606 8.94 -16.90 3.41
CA LEU A 606 8.91 -15.48 3.06
C LEU A 606 7.49 -14.90 3.11
N PRO A 607 6.45 -15.53 2.49
CA PRO A 607 5.08 -15.08 2.66
C PRO A 607 4.64 -15.01 4.12
N ASN A 608 5.06 -15.96 4.97
CA ASN A 608 4.82 -15.88 6.42
C ASN A 608 5.48 -14.67 7.08
N HIS A 609 6.72 -14.34 6.70
CA HIS A 609 7.39 -13.17 7.27
C HIS A 609 6.70 -11.87 6.89
N ASP A 610 6.27 -11.74 5.63
CA ASP A 610 5.52 -10.58 5.16
C ASP A 610 4.14 -10.51 5.83
N TYR A 611 3.41 -11.63 5.87
CA TYR A 611 2.10 -11.69 6.53
C TYR A 611 2.18 -11.29 8.01
N ASP A 612 3.20 -11.78 8.73
CA ASP A 612 3.43 -11.42 10.13
C ASP A 612 3.70 -9.92 10.31
N ARG A 613 4.55 -9.33 9.46
CA ARG A 613 4.77 -7.88 9.45
C ARG A 613 3.49 -7.09 9.16
N HIS A 614 2.71 -7.53 8.18
CA HIS A 614 1.48 -6.86 7.77
C HIS A 614 0.41 -6.90 8.88
N LEU A 615 0.35 -7.97 9.69
CA LEU A 615 -0.49 -7.99 10.89
C LEU A 615 -0.10 -6.88 11.88
N PHE A 616 1.19 -6.70 12.16
CA PHE A 616 1.62 -5.65 13.09
C PHE A 616 1.44 -4.24 12.53
N ARG A 617 1.70 -4.01 11.24
CA ARG A 617 1.44 -2.72 10.58
C ARG A 617 -0.05 -2.36 10.60
N ALA A 618 -0.93 -3.31 10.26
CA ALA A 618 -2.37 -3.10 10.31
C ALA A 618 -2.85 -2.66 11.71
N ILE A 619 -2.29 -3.21 12.79
CA ILE A 619 -2.63 -2.81 14.17
C ILE A 619 -2.01 -1.47 14.54
N LEU A 620 -0.69 -1.33 14.37
CA LEU A 620 0.09 -0.28 15.00
C LEU A 620 0.24 0.98 14.13
N ASP A 621 0.10 0.86 12.81
CA ASP A 621 0.08 2.00 11.89
C ASP A 621 -1.34 2.44 11.56
N ARG A 622 -2.23 1.46 11.33
CA ARG A 622 -3.58 1.72 10.79
C ARG A 622 -4.71 1.58 11.81
N GLY A 623 -4.41 1.07 13.01
CA GLY A 623 -5.42 0.92 14.06
C GLY A 623 -6.52 -0.09 13.69
N ILE A 624 -6.27 -1.04 12.80
CA ILE A 624 -7.18 -2.13 12.45
C ILE A 624 -7.09 -3.20 13.55
N ARG A 625 -8.11 -3.24 14.41
CA ARG A 625 -8.10 -4.05 15.65
C ARG A 625 -8.93 -5.32 15.63
N PRO A 626 -10.12 -5.37 15.02
CA PRO A 626 -10.90 -6.60 14.96
C PRO A 626 -10.10 -7.71 14.27
N ILE A 627 -9.90 -8.85 14.92
CA ILE A 627 -8.96 -9.88 14.45
C ILE A 627 -9.27 -10.36 13.02
N GLY A 628 -10.54 -10.48 12.65
CA GLY A 628 -10.90 -10.91 11.29
C GLY A 628 -10.62 -9.83 10.23
N LYS A 629 -10.78 -8.54 10.55
CA LYS A 629 -10.41 -7.45 9.64
C LYS A 629 -8.91 -7.26 9.55
N LEU A 630 -8.21 -7.52 10.65
CA LEU A 630 -6.76 -7.53 10.72
C LEU A 630 -6.16 -8.55 9.74
N SER A 631 -6.62 -9.81 9.74
CA SER A 631 -6.17 -10.80 8.76
C SER A 631 -6.54 -10.43 7.32
N ASN A 632 -7.72 -9.82 7.12
CA ASN A 632 -8.14 -9.36 5.80
C ASN A 632 -7.19 -8.30 5.23
N ALA A 633 -6.89 -7.25 6.01
CA ALA A 633 -5.95 -6.21 5.61
C ALA A 633 -4.56 -6.79 5.31
N ALA A 634 -4.04 -7.65 6.20
CA ALA A 634 -2.75 -8.28 6.00
C ALA A 634 -2.73 -9.22 4.78
N ALA A 635 -3.84 -9.86 4.44
CA ALA A 635 -3.98 -10.69 3.25
C ALA A 635 -3.94 -9.83 1.96
N VAL A 636 -4.65 -8.70 1.93
CA VAL A 636 -4.65 -7.78 0.79
C VAL A 636 -3.25 -7.20 0.55
N GLU A 637 -2.54 -6.79 1.61
CA GLU A 637 -1.16 -6.32 1.51
C GLU A 637 -0.21 -7.41 1.00
N LEU A 638 -0.31 -8.62 1.55
CA LEU A 638 0.51 -9.74 1.11
C LEU A 638 0.28 -10.06 -0.37
N LEU A 639 -0.98 -10.13 -0.80
CA LEU A 639 -1.35 -10.39 -2.19
C LEU A 639 -0.86 -9.27 -3.11
N THR A 640 -0.96 -8.01 -2.68
CA THR A 640 -0.50 -6.85 -3.46
C THR A 640 1.02 -6.91 -3.64
N GLN A 641 1.78 -7.02 -2.55
CA GLN A 641 3.24 -7.11 -2.56
C GLN A 641 3.76 -8.24 -3.45
N TRP A 642 3.17 -9.43 -3.34
CA TRP A 642 3.64 -10.63 -4.04
C TRP A 642 3.07 -10.75 -5.46
N GLY A 643 2.07 -9.93 -5.82
CA GLY A 643 1.48 -9.88 -7.15
C GLY A 643 0.96 -11.25 -7.61
N PHE A 644 1.56 -11.77 -8.68
CA PHE A 644 1.18 -13.03 -9.33
C PHE A 644 1.79 -14.28 -8.69
N ASP A 645 2.48 -14.15 -7.56
CA ASP A 645 3.07 -15.30 -6.89
C ASP A 645 2.00 -16.12 -6.15
N ARG A 646 1.93 -17.40 -6.50
CA ARG A 646 0.94 -18.33 -5.97
C ARG A 646 1.15 -18.65 -4.49
N ASN A 647 2.36 -18.52 -3.95
CA ASN A 647 2.65 -18.87 -2.57
C ASN A 647 1.95 -17.92 -1.60
N ALA A 648 1.82 -16.63 -1.95
CA ALA A 648 1.05 -15.65 -1.18
C ALA A 648 -0.45 -16.00 -1.18
N ALA A 649 -1.00 -16.38 -2.34
CA ALA A 649 -2.39 -16.82 -2.46
C ALA A 649 -2.68 -18.09 -1.63
N GLU A 650 -1.78 -19.06 -1.61
CA GLU A 650 -1.88 -20.22 -0.73
C GLU A 650 -1.78 -19.84 0.75
N ASN A 651 -0.88 -18.89 1.08
CA ASN A 651 -0.67 -18.41 2.44
C ASN A 651 -1.94 -17.80 3.04
N VAL A 652 -2.59 -16.86 2.33
CA VAL A 652 -3.82 -16.24 2.85
C VAL A 652 -4.95 -17.25 3.02
N LYS A 653 -5.02 -18.27 2.15
CA LYS A 653 -6.07 -19.30 2.19
C LYS A 653 -5.93 -20.28 3.36
N MET A 654 -4.70 -20.55 3.83
CA MET A 654 -4.46 -21.52 4.90
C MET A 654 -4.57 -20.94 6.31
N TYR A 655 -4.43 -19.61 6.48
CA TYR A 655 -4.55 -18.95 7.77
C TYR A 655 -6.01 -18.62 8.09
N PHE A 656 -6.43 -18.91 9.32
CA PHE A 656 -7.77 -18.59 9.80
C PHE A 656 -7.78 -18.35 11.31
N TRP A 657 -8.83 -17.70 11.80
CA TRP A 657 -9.03 -17.43 13.21
C TRP A 657 -9.89 -18.50 13.88
N LEU A 658 -9.34 -19.11 14.93
CA LEU A 658 -10.15 -19.61 16.03
C LEU A 658 -10.41 -18.48 17.00
N GLY A 659 -11.67 -18.06 17.12
CA GLY A 659 -12.10 -16.91 17.91
C GLY A 659 -13.21 -16.12 17.21
N ASP A 660 -13.69 -15.09 17.89
CA ASP A 660 -14.69 -14.16 17.36
C ASP A 660 -14.02 -13.13 16.43
N PRO A 661 -14.44 -13.02 15.15
CA PRO A 661 -13.80 -12.13 14.18
C PRO A 661 -13.91 -10.63 14.53
N SER A 662 -14.86 -10.26 15.39
CA SER A 662 -15.05 -8.88 15.85
C SER A 662 -14.20 -8.53 17.08
N LEU A 663 -13.59 -9.51 17.75
CA LEU A 663 -12.74 -9.30 18.92
C LEU A 663 -11.57 -8.37 18.56
N ALA A 664 -11.39 -7.31 19.34
CA ALA A 664 -10.39 -6.29 19.06
C ALA A 664 -9.07 -6.54 19.79
N VAL A 665 -7.95 -6.50 19.06
CA VAL A 665 -6.60 -6.49 19.64
C VAL A 665 -6.28 -5.11 20.22
N ASP A 666 -5.97 -5.07 21.52
CA ASP A 666 -5.82 -3.83 22.28
C ASP A 666 -4.38 -3.29 22.34
N VAL A 667 -3.41 -3.86 21.63
CA VAL A 667 -2.01 -3.36 21.65
C VAL A 667 -1.89 -2.02 20.93
N GLY A 668 -1.14 -1.08 21.51
CA GLY A 668 -0.88 0.22 20.89
C GLY A 668 -2.12 1.11 20.91
N LEU A 669 -2.99 0.95 21.91
CA LEU A 669 -4.10 1.87 22.10
C LEU A 669 -3.57 3.25 22.50
N PRO A 670 -4.21 4.34 22.02
CA PRO A 670 -3.93 5.67 22.54
C PRO A 670 -4.18 5.70 24.05
N PRO A 671 -3.53 6.64 24.78
CA PRO A 671 -3.69 6.75 26.22
C PRO A 671 -5.16 6.88 26.62
N ARG A 672 -5.50 6.34 27.80
CA ARG A 672 -6.86 6.36 28.33
C ARG A 672 -7.39 7.78 28.50
N GLU A 673 -6.54 8.68 28.99
CA GLU A 673 -6.79 10.11 29.05
C GLU A 673 -6.25 10.75 27.77
N PRO A 674 -7.03 11.60 27.07
CA PRO A 674 -6.57 12.28 25.88
C PRO A 674 -5.26 13.01 26.14
N VAL A 675 -4.29 12.85 25.24
CA VAL A 675 -3.08 13.67 25.30
C VAL A 675 -3.47 15.09 24.90
N PRO A 676 -3.31 16.09 25.79
CA PRO A 676 -3.71 17.46 25.49
C PRO A 676 -2.80 18.02 24.39
N ILE A 677 -3.41 18.53 23.32
CA ILE A 677 -2.67 19.21 22.28
C ILE A 677 -2.23 20.57 22.85
N GLY A 678 -0.93 20.74 23.01
CA GLY A 678 -0.36 21.95 23.61
C GLY A 678 -0.48 23.14 22.68
N TRP A 679 -0.06 22.97 21.42
CA TRP A 679 -0.19 23.98 20.38
C TRP A 679 -0.29 23.33 19.00
N CYS A 680 -0.99 23.94 18.06
CA CYS A 680 -0.94 23.55 16.64
C CYS A 680 -1.29 24.71 15.72
N ASN A 681 -0.84 24.68 14.46
CA ASN A 681 -1.23 25.67 13.45
C ASN A 681 -1.39 25.10 12.03
N THR A 682 -2.03 25.89 11.16
CA THR A 682 -1.94 25.76 9.71
C THR A 682 -0.82 26.66 9.19
N GLN A 683 0.28 26.07 8.74
CA GLN A 683 1.54 26.78 8.56
C GLN A 683 1.67 27.40 7.15
N HIS A 684 1.62 26.59 6.10
CA HIS A 684 1.88 27.03 4.72
C HIS A 684 1.19 26.13 3.67
N PRO A 685 0.80 26.66 2.50
CA PRO A 685 0.62 28.08 2.22
C PRO A 685 -0.46 28.69 3.12
N GLN A 686 -0.51 30.02 3.21
CA GLN A 686 -1.64 30.73 3.85
C GLN A 686 -2.73 31.09 2.84
N ALA A 687 -2.33 31.25 1.58
CA ALA A 687 -3.21 31.42 0.44
C ALA A 687 -2.65 30.61 -0.72
N LEU A 688 -3.51 29.82 -1.37
CA LEU A 688 -3.19 29.12 -2.60
C LEU A 688 -4.18 29.54 -3.69
N VAL A 689 -3.68 29.72 -4.90
CA VAL A 689 -4.50 29.86 -6.11
C VAL A 689 -4.19 28.63 -6.95
N ASP A 690 -5.19 27.79 -7.13
CA ASP A 690 -5.08 26.56 -7.91
C ASP A 690 -6.15 26.56 -9.00
N ARG A 691 -6.09 25.58 -9.90
CA ARG A 691 -7.10 25.35 -10.93
C ARG A 691 -7.74 24.00 -10.71
N ALA A 692 -9.01 23.86 -11.04
CA ALA A 692 -9.77 22.61 -10.87
C ALA A 692 -9.16 21.38 -11.59
N ASP A 693 -8.16 21.56 -12.47
CA ASP A 693 -7.52 20.54 -13.28
C ASP A 693 -5.98 20.48 -13.18
N VAL A 694 -5.37 21.23 -12.24
CA VAL A 694 -3.93 21.21 -11.97
C VAL A 694 -3.63 20.36 -10.73
N PRO A 695 -2.47 19.70 -10.63
CA PRO A 695 -2.11 18.93 -9.44
C PRO A 695 -2.10 19.80 -8.17
N ALA A 696 -2.82 19.30 -7.15
CA ALA A 696 -3.00 19.90 -5.84
C ALA A 696 -1.67 20.30 -5.16
N VAL A 697 -1.72 21.40 -4.41
CA VAL A 697 -0.60 21.92 -3.61
C VAL A 697 -0.57 21.24 -2.22
N ASP A 698 0.62 20.81 -1.78
CA ASP A 698 0.82 20.30 -0.42
C ASP A 698 0.62 21.45 0.59
N VAL A 699 -0.16 21.18 1.64
CA VAL A 699 -0.39 22.07 2.77
C VAL A 699 0.27 21.48 4.01
N PHE A 700 0.93 22.33 4.79
CA PHE A 700 1.73 22.00 5.94
C PHE A 700 1.11 22.59 7.21
N GLY A 701 1.18 21.85 8.30
CA GLY A 701 0.74 22.27 9.63
C GLY A 701 1.68 21.71 10.69
N GLN A 702 1.81 22.41 11.82
CA GLN A 702 2.66 21.96 12.92
C GLN A 702 1.85 21.66 14.17
N VAL A 703 2.38 20.75 14.98
CA VAL A 703 1.79 20.30 16.24
C VAL A 703 2.87 20.25 17.31
N TRP A 704 2.59 20.83 18.47
CA TRP A 704 3.39 20.68 19.67
C TRP A 704 2.57 19.98 20.76
N VAL A 705 3.17 18.95 21.35
CA VAL A 705 2.63 18.26 22.51
C VAL A 705 3.77 18.00 23.50
N GLU A 706 3.58 18.46 24.73
CA GLU A 706 4.58 18.35 25.79
C GLU A 706 5.01 16.89 26.02
N GLY A 707 6.30 16.63 25.84
CA GLY A 707 6.94 15.32 25.99
C GLY A 707 6.70 14.32 24.86
N LEU A 708 5.96 14.69 23.81
CA LEU A 708 5.60 13.80 22.69
C LEU A 708 6.17 14.24 21.34
N THR A 709 6.18 15.53 21.01
CA THR A 709 6.65 16.04 19.70
C THR A 709 8.07 16.60 19.76
N GLU A 710 8.65 16.77 20.95
CA GLU A 710 10.04 17.19 21.09
C GLU A 710 11.06 16.06 20.80
N PRO A 711 10.80 14.79 21.15
CA PRO A 711 11.64 13.70 20.69
C PRO A 711 11.55 13.57 19.16
N PRO A 712 12.67 13.28 18.46
CA PRO A 712 12.62 13.19 17.00
C PRO A 712 11.74 12.04 16.48
N GLY A 713 11.14 12.26 15.32
CA GLY A 713 10.16 11.40 14.66
C GLY A 713 8.74 11.62 15.18
N GLN A 714 7.76 11.23 14.37
CA GLN A 714 6.33 11.40 14.67
C GLN A 714 5.96 11.07 16.12
N GLY A 715 5.37 12.05 16.80
CA GLY A 715 4.77 11.94 18.10
C GLY A 715 3.73 10.83 18.11
N PRO A 716 3.84 9.84 19.02
CA PRO A 716 2.97 8.69 19.02
C PRO A 716 1.52 9.10 19.31
N PHE A 717 0.57 8.35 18.73
CA PHE A 717 -0.87 8.55 18.92
C PHE A 717 -1.47 9.84 18.34
N LEU A 718 -0.67 10.69 17.68
CA LEU A 718 -1.18 11.88 17.02
C LEU A 718 -1.90 11.50 15.74
N TYR A 719 -3.18 11.88 15.66
CA TYR A 719 -3.99 11.78 14.46
C TYR A 719 -4.24 13.18 13.90
N VAL A 720 -3.61 13.49 12.77
CA VAL A 720 -3.59 14.83 12.17
C VAL A 720 -4.33 14.80 10.84
N GLN A 721 -5.14 15.82 10.60
CA GLN A 721 -5.88 15.97 9.36
C GLN A 721 -5.84 17.41 8.90
N VAL A 722 -5.88 17.61 7.57
CA VAL A 722 -6.23 18.88 6.97
C VAL A 722 -7.65 18.80 6.45
N GLY A 723 -8.39 19.90 6.50
CA GLY A 723 -9.70 19.94 5.89
C GLY A 723 -9.99 21.27 5.25
N TYR A 724 -10.95 21.26 4.33
CA TYR A 724 -11.42 22.45 3.62
C TYR A 724 -12.94 22.51 3.56
N GLY A 725 -13.47 23.72 3.44
CA GLY A 725 -14.89 24.00 3.27
C GLY A 725 -15.13 25.33 2.57
N PRO A 726 -16.41 25.74 2.38
CA PRO A 726 -16.74 26.99 1.72
C PRO A 726 -16.04 28.19 2.37
N ALA A 727 -15.59 29.16 1.57
CA ALA A 727 -14.87 30.32 2.08
C ALA A 727 -15.58 31.03 3.24
N GLY A 728 -14.82 31.34 4.28
CA GLY A 728 -15.29 32.07 5.47
C GLY A 728 -16.19 31.25 6.40
N THR A 729 -16.32 29.94 6.18
CA THR A 729 -17.03 29.03 7.10
C THR A 729 -16.06 28.32 8.04
N VAL A 730 -16.61 27.66 9.07
CA VAL A 730 -15.84 26.87 10.03
C VAL A 730 -16.44 25.47 10.19
N PRO A 731 -15.66 24.43 10.52
CA PRO A 731 -16.17 23.07 10.69
C PRO A 731 -16.92 22.86 12.01
N VAL A 732 -16.70 23.75 12.99
CA VAL A 732 -17.29 23.68 14.33
C VAL A 732 -17.76 25.05 14.79
N PRO A 733 -18.78 25.14 15.67
CA PRO A 733 -19.17 26.41 16.28
C PRO A 733 -18.01 27.02 17.07
N VAL A 734 -17.64 28.27 16.75
CA VAL A 734 -16.61 29.03 17.46
C VAL A 734 -17.28 29.93 18.49
N ALA A 735 -16.85 29.83 19.75
CA ALA A 735 -17.39 30.65 20.83
C ALA A 735 -17.18 32.15 20.54
N GLY A 736 -18.26 32.93 20.55
CA GLY A 736 -18.21 34.37 20.27
C GLY A 736 -18.20 34.74 18.77
N SER A 737 -18.27 33.77 17.86
CA SER A 737 -18.43 34.00 16.43
C SER A 737 -19.89 33.85 15.99
N ALA A 738 -20.32 34.68 15.04
CA ALA A 738 -21.62 34.55 14.36
C ALA A 738 -21.56 33.61 13.15
N THR A 739 -20.37 33.11 12.78
CA THR A 739 -20.18 32.22 11.63
C THR A 739 -20.77 30.83 11.90
N PRO A 740 -21.74 30.36 11.09
CA PRO A 740 -22.31 29.03 11.26
C PRO A 740 -21.30 27.93 10.90
N ALA A 741 -21.42 26.78 11.57
CA ALA A 741 -20.66 25.59 11.20
C ALA A 741 -21.12 25.07 9.83
N ALA A 742 -20.18 24.65 9.00
CA ALA A 742 -20.40 24.10 7.67
C ALA A 742 -19.74 22.71 7.55
N PRO A 743 -20.24 21.83 6.66
CA PRO A 743 -19.56 20.58 6.37
C PRO A 743 -18.20 20.88 5.73
N TRP A 744 -17.17 20.24 6.26
CA TRP A 744 -15.80 20.27 5.74
C TRP A 744 -15.39 18.87 5.33
N VAL A 745 -14.59 18.77 4.27
CA VAL A 745 -13.94 17.53 3.84
C VAL A 745 -12.60 17.43 4.55
N TRP A 746 -12.27 16.24 5.06
CA TRP A 746 -11.04 16.00 5.82
C TRP A 746 -10.20 14.89 5.20
N THR A 747 -8.90 15.13 5.18
CA THR A 747 -7.85 14.26 4.65
C THR A 747 -6.82 14.02 5.73
N GLY A 748 -6.34 12.78 5.85
CA GLY A 748 -5.24 12.42 6.75
C GLY A 748 -3.96 13.15 6.36
N ALA A 749 -3.28 13.75 7.34
CA ALA A 749 -1.96 14.32 7.13
C ALA A 749 -0.89 13.32 7.58
N HIS A 750 0.14 13.15 6.75
CA HIS A 750 1.30 12.33 7.09
C HIS A 750 2.33 13.20 7.79
N PHE A 751 3.09 12.59 8.70
CA PHE A 751 4.26 13.25 9.29
C PHE A 751 5.23 13.61 8.17
N ASN A 752 5.68 14.87 8.15
CA ASN A 752 6.65 15.38 7.19
C ASN A 752 8.05 15.42 7.81
N LEU A 753 8.21 16.14 8.92
CA LEU A 753 9.50 16.32 9.59
C LEU A 753 9.34 16.87 11.02
N ASP A 754 10.42 16.78 11.80
CA ASP A 754 10.56 17.47 13.08
C ASP A 754 10.87 18.96 12.85
N ALA A 755 10.02 19.86 13.32
CA ALA A 755 10.14 21.31 13.22
C ALA A 755 10.43 21.94 14.59
N GLY A 756 11.69 21.87 15.03
CA GLY A 756 12.09 22.35 16.34
C GLY A 756 11.56 21.42 17.43
N ASN A 757 10.67 21.93 18.30
CA ASN A 757 9.98 21.10 19.31
C ASN A 757 8.66 20.53 18.78
N ASN A 758 8.26 20.89 17.56
CA ASN A 758 6.99 20.55 16.97
C ASN A 758 7.19 19.43 15.95
N ASP A 759 6.13 18.69 15.67
CA ASP A 759 6.05 17.84 14.47
C ASP A 759 5.33 18.60 13.37
N GLU A 760 5.90 18.60 12.16
CA GLU A 760 5.26 19.10 10.96
C GLU A 760 4.60 17.96 10.19
N TYR A 761 3.39 18.20 9.72
CA TYR A 761 2.58 17.27 8.94
C TYR A 761 2.24 17.89 7.60
N ALA A 762 2.21 17.08 6.56
CA ALA A 762 1.84 17.48 5.21
C ALA A 762 0.60 16.71 4.74
N ALA A 763 -0.23 17.36 3.94
CA ALA A 763 -1.38 16.76 3.29
C ALA A 763 -1.70 17.50 2.00
N ARG A 764 -2.23 16.78 1.00
CA ARG A 764 -2.76 17.39 -0.22
C ARG A 764 -4.21 17.76 -0.02
N ILE A 765 -4.61 18.92 -0.49
CA ILE A 765 -6.01 19.32 -0.57
C ILE A 765 -6.39 19.43 -2.04
N ARG A 766 -7.37 18.63 -2.48
CA ARG A 766 -7.91 18.71 -3.84
C ARG A 766 -9.31 19.29 -3.83
N VAL A 767 -9.52 20.35 -4.61
CA VAL A 767 -10.82 21.01 -4.71
C VAL A 767 -11.23 21.07 -6.18
N HIS A 768 -12.25 20.30 -6.54
CA HIS A 768 -12.68 20.10 -7.93
C HIS A 768 -13.61 21.19 -8.46
N GLU A 769 -14.26 21.93 -7.56
CA GLU A 769 -15.22 22.96 -7.92
C GLU A 769 -14.56 24.33 -7.91
N PRO A 770 -14.66 25.11 -9.02
CA PRO A 770 -14.19 26.48 -9.03
C PRO A 770 -14.89 27.32 -7.96
N GLY A 771 -14.12 28.09 -7.20
CA GLY A 771 -14.65 28.87 -6.10
C GLY A 771 -13.60 29.27 -5.07
N GLU A 772 -14.08 29.90 -3.99
CA GLU A 772 -13.26 30.30 -2.85
C GLU A 772 -13.52 29.34 -1.69
N TYR A 773 -12.45 28.91 -1.04
CA TYR A 773 -12.46 27.93 0.04
C TYR A 773 -11.61 28.39 1.22
N SER A 774 -11.94 27.88 2.39
CA SER A 774 -11.12 27.99 3.59
C SER A 774 -10.61 26.62 3.99
N TYR A 775 -9.38 26.54 4.50
CA TYR A 775 -8.80 25.30 5.02
C TYR A 775 -8.05 25.50 6.34
N ALA A 776 -7.94 24.42 7.09
CA ALA A 776 -7.25 24.37 8.38
C ALA A 776 -6.87 22.94 8.77
N PHE A 777 -5.86 22.81 9.62
CA PHE A 777 -5.47 21.56 10.28
C PHE A 777 -6.35 21.27 11.50
N ARG A 778 -6.45 19.99 11.87
CA ARG A 778 -6.93 19.54 13.17
C ARG A 778 -6.11 18.36 13.67
N VAL A 779 -6.00 18.25 14.99
CA VAL A 779 -5.14 17.28 15.68
C VAL A 779 -5.91 16.59 16.79
N SER A 780 -5.76 15.27 16.90
CA SER A 780 -6.30 14.47 17.98
C SER A 780 -5.18 13.70 18.71
N GLY A 781 -5.21 13.73 20.04
CA GLY A 781 -4.34 12.95 20.92
C GLY A 781 -5.01 11.72 21.55
N ASP A 782 -6.18 11.32 21.06
CA ASP A 782 -6.97 10.20 21.60
C ASP A 782 -7.47 9.20 20.54
N GLY A 783 -6.86 9.22 19.36
CA GLY A 783 -7.22 8.36 18.23
C GLY A 783 -8.49 8.83 17.51
N GLY A 784 -8.69 10.14 17.39
CA GLY A 784 -9.76 10.75 16.59
C GLY A 784 -11.10 10.93 17.31
N ARG A 785 -11.18 10.71 18.63
CA ARG A 785 -12.42 10.90 19.39
C ARG A 785 -12.68 12.38 19.66
N THR A 786 -11.63 13.15 19.91
CA THR A 786 -11.68 14.60 20.06
C THR A 786 -10.60 15.28 19.22
N PHE A 787 -10.88 16.51 18.76
CA PHE A 787 -9.98 17.28 17.91
C PHE A 787 -9.76 18.71 18.43
N THR A 788 -8.50 19.15 18.35
CA THR A 788 -8.09 20.54 18.44
C THR A 788 -7.95 21.09 17.03
N TYR A 789 -8.58 22.23 16.74
CA TYR A 789 -8.55 22.87 15.42
C TYR A 789 -7.49 23.96 15.38
N CYS A 790 -6.74 24.02 14.28
CA CYS A 790 -5.48 24.75 14.16
C CYS A 790 -5.59 25.79 13.05
N ASP A 791 -5.72 27.07 13.38
CA ASP A 791 -5.70 28.17 12.41
C ASP A 791 -4.26 28.68 12.18
N ILE A 792 -4.10 29.77 11.42
CA ILE A 792 -2.79 30.23 10.94
C ILE A 792 -1.89 30.77 12.07
N ASP A 793 -2.46 31.48 13.06
CA ASP A 793 -1.71 32.04 14.19
C ASP A 793 -1.55 31.05 15.36
N GLY A 794 -2.13 29.87 15.23
CA GLY A 794 -1.96 28.75 16.14
C GLY A 794 -2.94 28.76 17.29
N SER A 795 -3.10 27.62 17.95
CA SER A 795 -4.23 27.33 18.83
C SER A 795 -4.26 28.07 20.19
N ASP A 796 -3.28 28.92 20.51
CA ASP A 796 -3.16 29.59 21.82
C ASP A 796 -4.34 30.51 22.16
N ASN A 797 -4.94 31.13 21.15
CA ASN A 797 -6.08 32.03 21.28
C ASN A 797 -7.42 31.39 20.89
N GLY A 798 -7.42 30.08 20.61
CA GLY A 798 -8.55 29.33 20.10
C GLY A 798 -8.79 29.54 18.60
N PHE A 799 -9.57 28.64 18.01
CA PHE A 799 -9.80 28.61 16.56
C PHE A 799 -10.64 29.78 16.05
N SER A 800 -10.14 30.52 15.06
CA SER A 800 -10.75 31.74 14.53
C SER A 800 -11.11 31.65 13.03
N PRO A 801 -12.34 32.03 12.63
CA PRO A 801 -12.76 32.04 11.22
C PRO A 801 -11.96 33.04 10.35
N ASP A 802 -11.38 34.08 10.96
CA ASP A 802 -10.64 35.13 10.23
C ASP A 802 -9.18 34.74 9.98
N ARG A 803 -8.74 33.59 10.51
CA ARG A 803 -7.36 33.11 10.52
C ARG A 803 -7.18 31.79 9.78
N LEU A 804 -8.06 31.50 8.83
CA LEU A 804 -8.01 30.27 8.04
C LEU A 804 -7.13 30.42 6.80
N GLY A 805 -6.54 29.31 6.36
CA GLY A 805 -5.95 29.20 5.03
C GLY A 805 -7.01 29.48 3.96
N ARG A 806 -6.60 30.08 2.84
CA ARG A 806 -7.51 30.42 1.74
C ARG A 806 -7.11 29.71 0.46
N ALA A 807 -8.07 29.14 -0.22
CA ALA A 807 -7.87 28.50 -1.52
C ALA A 807 -8.81 29.10 -2.55
N THR A 808 -8.26 29.68 -3.61
CA THR A 808 -8.99 30.13 -4.79
C THR A 808 -8.82 29.09 -5.87
N ILE A 809 -9.92 28.51 -6.36
CA ILE A 809 -9.93 27.52 -7.43
C ILE A 809 -10.50 28.18 -8.68
N ASP A 810 -9.63 28.46 -9.64
CA ASP A 810 -10.01 29.09 -10.89
C ASP A 810 -10.75 28.10 -11.81
N PRO A 811 -11.77 28.55 -12.57
CA PRO A 811 -12.45 27.73 -13.55
C PRO A 811 -11.52 27.39 -14.72
N ARG A 812 -11.81 26.27 -15.40
CA ARG A 812 -11.11 25.91 -16.64
C ARG A 812 -11.27 27.04 -17.69
N PRO A 813 -10.19 27.51 -18.32
CA PRO A 813 -10.28 28.50 -19.38
C PRO A 813 -11.04 27.94 -20.59
N THR A 814 -12.00 28.69 -21.14
CA THR A 814 -12.59 28.38 -22.46
C THR A 814 -11.78 29.05 -23.56
N LEU A 815 -11.49 28.31 -24.63
CA LEU A 815 -10.78 28.79 -25.81
C LEU A 815 -11.81 29.06 -26.92
N PRO A 816 -12.23 30.30 -27.21
CA PRO A 816 -13.19 30.54 -28.29
C PRO A 816 -12.60 30.16 -29.65
N VAL A 817 -13.01 28.99 -30.17
CA VAL A 817 -12.66 28.54 -31.53
C VAL A 817 -13.43 29.36 -32.54
N THR A 818 -12.71 29.96 -33.49
CA THR A 818 -13.31 30.74 -34.57
C THR A 818 -13.46 29.92 -35.86
N ASN A 819 -12.57 28.95 -36.09
CA ASN A 819 -12.63 28.09 -37.27
C ASN A 819 -11.81 26.79 -37.10
N ALA A 820 -12.25 25.67 -37.67
CA ALA A 820 -11.44 24.46 -37.83
C ALA A 820 -11.45 24.03 -39.30
N ALA A 821 -10.29 23.94 -39.94
CA ALA A 821 -10.19 23.69 -41.38
C ALA A 821 -9.23 22.55 -41.71
N LEU A 822 -9.62 21.68 -42.65
CA LEU A 822 -8.75 20.67 -43.22
C LEU A 822 -7.75 21.34 -44.16
N SER A 823 -6.45 21.21 -43.84
CA SER A 823 -5.42 22.01 -44.51
C SER A 823 -4.73 21.28 -45.66
N TRP A 824 -4.26 20.05 -45.47
CA TRP A 824 -3.51 19.31 -46.49
C TRP A 824 -3.23 17.84 -46.12
N PRO A 825 -3.13 16.92 -47.10
CA PRO A 825 -3.68 17.00 -48.45
C PRO A 825 -5.20 16.75 -48.43
N ALA A 826 -5.95 17.27 -49.41
CA ALA A 826 -7.39 17.00 -49.51
C ALA A 826 -7.72 15.57 -50.00
N THR A 827 -6.74 14.89 -50.58
CA THR A 827 -6.85 13.50 -51.03
C THR A 827 -5.61 12.73 -50.61
N ALA A 828 -5.80 11.51 -50.09
CA ALA A 828 -4.72 10.63 -49.66
C ALA A 828 -4.94 9.21 -50.20
N ALA A 829 -3.86 8.43 -50.28
CA ALA A 829 -3.92 7.02 -50.63
C ALA A 829 -3.01 6.19 -49.71
N THR A 830 -3.45 4.99 -49.37
CA THR A 830 -2.67 4.01 -48.62
C THR A 830 -3.08 2.59 -49.03
N THR A 831 -2.46 1.59 -48.41
CA THR A 831 -2.82 0.17 -48.53
C THR A 831 -3.52 -0.27 -47.24
N ALA A 832 -4.46 -1.21 -47.33
CA ALA A 832 -5.13 -1.81 -46.17
C ALA A 832 -4.10 -2.27 -45.12
N GLY A 833 -4.22 -1.79 -43.88
CA GLY A 833 -3.30 -2.06 -42.77
C GLY A 833 -2.03 -1.20 -42.72
N ALA A 834 -1.81 -0.30 -43.69
CA ALA A 834 -0.67 0.62 -43.71
C ALA A 834 -1.09 2.06 -43.39
N ALA A 835 -0.24 2.76 -42.63
CA ALA A 835 -0.47 4.16 -42.26
C ALA A 835 -0.35 5.09 -43.49
N THR A 836 -1.21 6.12 -43.55
CA THR A 836 -1.08 7.21 -44.53
C THR A 836 0.19 8.04 -44.28
N GLY A 837 0.54 8.90 -45.24
CA GLY A 837 1.35 10.08 -44.96
C GLY A 837 0.67 11.04 -43.97
N ASP A 838 1.40 12.07 -43.56
CA ASP A 838 0.88 13.09 -42.64
C ASP A 838 -0.30 13.83 -43.25
N LEU A 839 -1.44 13.79 -42.57
CA LEU A 839 -2.63 14.58 -42.85
C LEU A 839 -2.69 15.71 -41.82
N ARG A 840 -3.19 16.89 -42.21
CA ARG A 840 -3.15 18.08 -41.37
C ARG A 840 -4.47 18.85 -41.35
N ALA A 841 -4.80 19.38 -40.18
CA ALA A 841 -5.86 20.36 -40.00
C ALA A 841 -5.35 21.54 -39.17
N THR A 842 -6.04 22.66 -39.31
CA THR A 842 -5.74 23.92 -38.62
C THR A 842 -6.93 24.35 -37.78
N LEU A 843 -6.66 24.81 -36.56
CA LEU A 843 -7.65 25.36 -35.63
C LEU A 843 -7.32 26.84 -35.42
N ALA A 844 -8.21 27.72 -35.84
CA ALA A 844 -8.14 29.16 -35.61
C ALA A 844 -8.82 29.51 -34.29
N LEU A 845 -8.13 30.31 -33.48
CA LEU A 845 -8.60 30.80 -32.19
C LEU A 845 -8.82 32.31 -32.26
N ASP A 846 -9.62 32.87 -31.35
CA ASP A 846 -9.70 34.32 -31.20
C ASP A 846 -8.32 34.88 -30.76
N PRO A 847 -7.67 35.74 -31.56
CA PRO A 847 -6.36 36.29 -31.22
C PRO A 847 -6.35 37.11 -29.93
N ALA A 848 -7.49 37.68 -29.52
CA ALA A 848 -7.59 38.46 -28.29
C ALA A 848 -7.62 37.60 -27.02
N ALA A 849 -7.90 36.29 -27.16
CA ALA A 849 -7.99 35.33 -26.07
C ALA A 849 -6.91 34.22 -26.17
N PHE A 850 -6.00 34.32 -27.14
CA PHE A 850 -5.00 33.28 -27.39
C PHE A 850 -3.84 33.31 -26.38
N ASP A 851 -3.55 32.16 -25.77
CA ASP A 851 -2.39 31.89 -24.94
C ASP A 851 -1.82 30.50 -25.31
N GLU A 852 -0.55 30.46 -25.71
CA GLU A 852 0.12 29.23 -26.16
C GLU A 852 0.17 28.15 -25.06
N ARG A 853 0.08 28.53 -23.77
CA ARG A 853 -0.04 27.60 -22.64
C ARG A 853 -1.33 26.78 -22.69
N LEU A 854 -2.31 27.17 -23.50
CA LEU A 854 -3.61 26.53 -23.61
C LEU A 854 -3.65 25.41 -24.67
N VAL A 855 -2.60 25.24 -25.47
CA VAL A 855 -2.50 24.22 -26.54
C VAL A 855 -2.63 22.77 -26.05
N PRO A 856 -2.09 22.37 -24.87
CA PRO A 856 -2.28 21.03 -24.33
C PRO A 856 -3.75 20.67 -24.03
N PHE A 857 -4.64 21.66 -23.90
CA PHE A 857 -6.06 21.44 -23.57
C PHE A 857 -6.96 21.29 -24.80
N VAL A 858 -6.39 21.34 -26.01
CA VAL A 858 -7.11 21.03 -27.24
C VAL A 858 -6.81 19.59 -27.62
N ARG A 859 -7.76 18.69 -27.37
CA ARG A 859 -7.71 17.33 -27.86
C ARG A 859 -8.05 17.34 -29.35
N ALA A 860 -7.17 16.78 -30.17
CA ALA A 860 -7.37 16.68 -31.61
C ALA A 860 -7.35 15.23 -32.04
N GLN A 861 -8.30 14.83 -32.87
CA GLN A 861 -8.33 13.50 -33.47
C GLN A 861 -8.50 13.60 -34.97
N ILE A 862 -7.98 12.60 -35.68
CA ILE A 862 -8.25 12.36 -37.09
C ILE A 862 -9.04 11.07 -37.23
N GLY A 863 -10.05 11.06 -38.10
CA GLY A 863 -10.86 9.87 -38.31
C GLY A 863 -11.23 9.63 -39.76
N HIS A 864 -11.63 8.40 -40.06
CA HIS A 864 -12.13 8.01 -41.38
C HIS A 864 -13.43 7.20 -41.30
N GLY A 865 -14.30 7.37 -42.27
CA GLY A 865 -15.56 6.64 -42.39
C GLY A 865 -15.91 6.24 -43.83
N PRO A 866 -17.04 5.52 -44.02
CA PRO A 866 -17.53 5.13 -45.34
C PRO A 866 -17.69 6.30 -46.32
N GLU A 867 -17.57 6.06 -47.62
CA GLU A 867 -17.89 7.08 -48.64
C GLU A 867 -19.37 7.48 -48.53
N GLY A 868 -19.64 8.79 -48.46
CA GLY A 868 -21.01 9.33 -48.47
C GLY A 868 -21.68 9.49 -47.10
N THR A 869 -20.97 9.29 -45.98
CA THR A 869 -21.50 9.54 -44.63
C THR A 869 -20.76 10.66 -43.90
N LEU A 870 -21.46 11.39 -43.04
CA LEU A 870 -20.85 12.27 -42.04
C LEU A 870 -20.55 11.49 -40.75
N PRO A 871 -19.56 11.91 -39.93
CA PRO A 871 -19.31 11.36 -38.60
C PRO A 871 -20.53 11.34 -37.67
N SER A 872 -21.41 12.33 -37.80
CA SER A 872 -22.64 12.43 -37.00
C SER A 872 -23.72 11.45 -37.45
N GLU A 873 -23.59 10.84 -38.62
CA GLU A 873 -24.61 10.00 -39.26
C GLU A 873 -24.23 8.51 -39.28
N SER A 874 -22.98 8.16 -38.94
CA SER A 874 -22.48 6.79 -38.97
C SER A 874 -21.51 6.53 -37.82
N ALA A 875 -21.75 5.45 -37.07
CA ALA A 875 -20.85 4.97 -36.03
C ALA A 875 -19.60 4.26 -36.58
N ASP A 876 -19.51 4.02 -37.90
CA ASP A 876 -18.40 3.31 -38.55
C ASP A 876 -17.17 4.21 -38.77
N TRP A 877 -17.17 5.39 -38.17
CA TRP A 877 -16.05 6.32 -38.15
C TRP A 877 -15.02 5.89 -37.10
N VAL A 878 -13.80 5.60 -37.54
CA VAL A 878 -12.67 5.21 -36.68
C VAL A 878 -11.81 6.44 -36.43
N TRP A 879 -11.47 6.70 -35.16
CA TRP A 879 -10.70 7.88 -34.73
C TRP A 879 -9.33 7.50 -34.18
N SER A 880 -8.36 8.40 -34.34
CA SER A 880 -7.00 8.29 -33.80
C SER A 880 -6.52 9.65 -33.34
N GLU A 881 -5.70 9.71 -32.29
CA GLU A 881 -5.18 10.98 -31.77
C GLU A 881 -4.29 11.69 -32.81
N ALA A 882 -4.48 12.99 -32.94
CA ALA A 882 -3.68 13.90 -33.75
C ALA A 882 -2.77 14.73 -32.84
N ARG A 883 -1.57 15.03 -33.33
CA ARG A 883 -0.54 15.73 -32.57
C ARG A 883 -0.47 17.20 -32.97
N TYR A 884 -0.38 18.08 -31.99
CA TYR A 884 -0.02 19.47 -32.23
C TYR A 884 1.36 19.54 -32.89
N GLN A 885 1.48 20.39 -33.92
CA GLN A 885 2.71 20.56 -34.67
C GLN A 885 3.34 21.93 -34.42
N LYS A 886 2.57 23.01 -34.55
CA LYS A 886 3.02 24.40 -34.41
C LYS A 886 1.85 25.37 -34.38
N GLU A 887 2.13 26.59 -33.95
CA GLU A 887 1.29 27.76 -34.08
C GLU A 887 1.92 28.74 -35.08
N SER A 888 1.07 29.48 -35.80
CA SER A 888 1.47 30.61 -36.63
C SER A 888 0.28 31.56 -36.83
N ASP A 889 0.42 32.82 -36.41
CA ASP A 889 -0.56 33.90 -36.63
C ASP A 889 -1.99 33.59 -36.11
N GLY A 890 -2.12 32.95 -34.94
CA GLY A 890 -3.39 32.57 -34.30
C GLY A 890 -3.97 31.25 -34.82
N LEU A 891 -3.17 30.46 -35.55
CA LEU A 891 -3.58 29.21 -36.19
C LEU A 891 -2.77 28.03 -35.65
N LEU A 892 -3.42 27.12 -34.92
CA LEU A 892 -2.82 25.88 -34.44
C LEU A 892 -2.86 24.81 -35.52
N THR A 893 -1.73 24.19 -35.85
CA THR A 893 -1.64 23.11 -36.82
C THR A 893 -1.53 21.77 -36.12
N TYR A 894 -2.39 20.82 -36.49
CA TYR A 894 -2.38 19.45 -36.00
C TYR A 894 -2.10 18.47 -37.14
N THR A 895 -1.38 17.39 -36.83
CA THR A 895 -0.99 16.34 -37.77
C THR A 895 -1.43 14.97 -37.27
N GLY A 896 -2.01 14.16 -38.14
CA GLY A 896 -2.43 12.79 -37.84
C GLY A 896 -2.18 11.84 -39.00
N LYS A 897 -2.22 10.54 -38.73
CA LYS A 897 -2.13 9.46 -39.72
C LYS A 897 -3.30 8.50 -39.54
N LEU A 898 -3.72 7.87 -40.62
CA LEU A 898 -4.81 6.89 -40.63
C LEU A 898 -4.28 5.53 -41.07
N THR A 899 -4.76 4.45 -40.45
CA THR A 899 -4.41 3.06 -40.79
C THR A 899 -5.67 2.24 -41.09
N PRO A 900 -6.35 2.52 -42.21
CA PRO A 900 -7.59 1.83 -42.56
C PRO A 900 -7.33 0.36 -42.90
N VAL A 901 -8.20 -0.54 -42.46
CA VAL A 901 -8.07 -2.00 -42.71
C VAL A 901 -8.88 -2.51 -43.89
N ASP A 902 -10.01 -1.87 -44.24
CA ASP A 902 -10.81 -2.32 -45.40
C ASP A 902 -10.48 -1.52 -46.67
N PRO A 903 -10.22 -2.20 -47.80
CA PRO A 903 -10.04 -1.57 -49.11
C PRO A 903 -11.29 -0.81 -49.57
N GLY A 904 -11.09 0.26 -50.34
CA GLY A 904 -12.17 1.09 -50.89
C GLY A 904 -11.91 2.59 -50.73
N ILE A 905 -12.92 3.38 -51.09
CA ILE A 905 -12.88 4.83 -50.89
C ILE A 905 -13.51 5.15 -49.52
N ARG A 906 -12.85 6.02 -48.77
CA ARG A 906 -13.28 6.53 -47.47
C ARG A 906 -13.22 8.05 -47.45
N LEU A 907 -13.96 8.65 -46.53
CA LEU A 907 -13.81 10.06 -46.20
C LEU A 907 -13.03 10.22 -44.89
N PHE A 908 -12.32 11.32 -44.72
CA PHE A 908 -11.61 11.64 -43.48
C PHE A 908 -11.75 13.11 -43.08
N THR A 909 -11.66 13.37 -41.79
CA THR A 909 -11.71 14.70 -41.18
C THR A 909 -10.95 14.71 -39.86
N PHE A 910 -10.71 15.91 -39.33
CA PHE A 910 -10.26 16.11 -37.95
C PHE A 910 -11.41 16.57 -37.08
N ARG A 911 -11.33 16.27 -35.79
CA ARG A 911 -12.18 16.86 -34.77
C ARG A 911 -11.35 17.40 -33.61
N PHE A 912 -11.81 18.49 -33.03
CA PHE A 912 -11.17 19.19 -31.93
C PHE A 912 -12.13 19.31 -30.75
N SER A 913 -11.63 19.11 -29.54
CA SER A 913 -12.39 19.26 -28.32
C SER A 913 -11.59 20.06 -27.29
N GLN A 914 -12.32 20.84 -26.49
CA GLN A 914 -11.79 21.68 -25.42
C GLN A 914 -12.34 21.29 -24.04
N ASP A 915 -13.20 20.29 -24.02
CA ASP A 915 -13.88 19.72 -22.86
C ASP A 915 -13.62 18.20 -22.80
N ASP A 916 -12.42 17.80 -23.22
CA ASP A 916 -11.89 16.43 -23.24
C ASP A 916 -12.77 15.39 -23.96
N GLY A 917 -13.55 15.84 -24.93
CA GLY A 917 -14.34 15.02 -25.84
C GLY A 917 -15.84 15.05 -25.60
N ALA A 918 -16.33 15.87 -24.66
CA ALA A 918 -17.76 16.07 -24.45
C ALA A 918 -18.41 16.78 -25.66
N THR A 919 -17.73 17.73 -26.28
CA THR A 919 -18.13 18.37 -27.53
C THR A 919 -17.00 18.36 -28.56
N TRP A 920 -17.38 18.33 -29.85
CA TRP A 920 -16.44 18.21 -30.96
C TRP A 920 -16.72 19.24 -32.05
N ILE A 921 -15.66 19.90 -32.49
CA ILE A 921 -15.63 20.80 -33.64
C ILE A 921 -14.93 20.06 -34.77
N TYR A 922 -15.67 19.79 -35.85
CA TYR A 922 -15.16 19.05 -37.00
C TYR A 922 -14.54 20.00 -38.03
N ALA A 923 -13.50 19.53 -38.72
CA ALA A 923 -12.79 20.29 -39.73
C ALA A 923 -13.08 19.80 -41.15
N ASP A 924 -13.47 20.71 -42.02
CA ASP A 924 -13.57 20.50 -43.46
C ASP A 924 -12.80 21.58 -44.23
N ARG A 925 -12.77 21.50 -45.56
CA ARG A 925 -11.84 22.30 -46.37
C ARG A 925 -12.15 23.80 -46.40
N ASP A 926 -13.40 24.21 -46.24
CA ASP A 926 -13.81 25.63 -46.15
C ASP A 926 -13.92 26.12 -44.70
N GLY A 927 -13.88 25.20 -43.74
CA GLY A 927 -13.76 25.48 -42.32
C GLY A 927 -15.10 25.42 -41.60
N SER A 928 -15.06 25.13 -40.30
CA SER A 928 -16.23 24.80 -39.47
C SER A 928 -17.32 25.89 -39.31
N ALA A 929 -17.21 27.06 -39.94
CA ALA A 929 -18.13 28.19 -39.76
C ALA A 929 -19.54 27.96 -40.33
N ASN A 930 -19.69 27.11 -41.34
CA ASN A 930 -20.96 26.72 -41.97
C ASN A 930 -21.41 25.30 -41.60
N GLY A 931 -20.72 24.65 -40.66
CA GLY A 931 -20.96 23.25 -40.28
C GLY A 931 -20.34 22.26 -41.26
N LEU A 932 -20.26 20.99 -40.84
CA LEU A 932 -19.53 19.95 -41.57
C LEU A 932 -20.25 19.56 -42.86
N ALA A 933 -19.59 19.72 -44.02
CA ALA A 933 -20.15 19.36 -45.32
C ALA A 933 -19.47 18.12 -45.95
N LEU A 934 -20.29 17.22 -46.48
CA LEU A 934 -19.87 15.93 -47.05
C LEU A 934 -18.89 16.06 -48.23
N ASP A 935 -19.11 17.05 -49.09
CA ASP A 935 -18.26 17.36 -50.24
C ASP A 935 -16.96 18.09 -49.87
N GLN A 936 -16.84 18.52 -48.61
CA GLN A 936 -15.68 19.24 -48.05
C GLN A 936 -14.79 18.35 -47.17
N LEU A 937 -15.11 17.06 -47.03
CA LEU A 937 -14.25 16.08 -46.36
C LEU A 937 -13.05 15.67 -47.22
N GLY A 938 -11.99 15.18 -46.56
CA GLY A 938 -10.84 14.60 -47.26
C GLY A 938 -11.20 13.24 -47.86
N ARG A 939 -10.65 12.91 -49.03
CA ARG A 939 -10.90 11.61 -49.70
C ARG A 939 -9.70 10.68 -49.52
N LEU A 940 -9.92 9.49 -48.99
CA LEU A 940 -8.90 8.47 -48.75
C LEU A 940 -9.15 7.23 -49.63
N THR A 941 -8.20 6.91 -50.51
CA THR A 941 -8.21 5.67 -51.31
C THR A 941 -7.40 4.59 -50.60
N VAL A 942 -8.03 3.47 -50.24
CA VAL A 942 -7.40 2.32 -49.58
C VAL A 942 -7.27 1.18 -50.59
N ASN A 943 -6.05 0.91 -51.02
CA ASN A 943 -5.75 -0.19 -51.94
C ASN A 943 -5.74 -1.54 -51.18
N PRO A 944 -6.08 -2.66 -51.84
CA PRO A 944 -5.93 -3.99 -51.25
C PRO A 944 -4.49 -4.27 -50.83
N ALA A 945 -4.30 -4.96 -49.70
CA ALA A 945 -2.98 -5.47 -49.31
C ALA A 945 -2.46 -6.47 -50.37
N PRO A 946 -1.16 -6.41 -50.73
CA PRO A 946 -0.56 -7.30 -51.71
C PRO A 946 -0.53 -8.77 -51.28
#